data_AF-A0A1N6JMX6-F1
#
_entry.id   AF-A0A1N6JMX6-F1
#
_cell.length_a   1.000
_cell.length_b   1.000
_cell.length_c   1.000
_cell.angle_alpha   90.00
_cell.angle_beta   90.00
_cell.angle_gamma   90.00
#
_symmetry.space_group_name_H-M   'P 1'
#
loop_
_entity.id
_entity.type
_entity.pdbx_description
1 polymer ?
#
loop_
_entity_poly.entity_id
_entity_poly.type
_entity_poly.pdbx_seq_one_letter_code
_entity_poly.pdbx_strand_id
1 'polypeptide(L)'
;MSNSVAAPMPVALYSDLPMTRQAYRAFRARLIASEAVQRRIEKAWAKTSYIHGCWARRPLGLAYGRHVIQAFRDQALDVLETLTDDAIDEATEDAACARRALRVPDNALPERTRGTRTGYGLLRALAPLAWWRRVAARLRPIGTPEGRRLVFAAYARPSWRDQPHFDEALDFFLRHFTLPDSAKGLIEVGWINETTVRNAWRLGLRSADALTSFADASRGFPAEKLAVLIELEVIRTVEELTWLEQWRSEREHISATPGVHRQAKRSIARLLELGAPRRSILRLLDFWNSCAPEDLNQSLSALAARGYGDGAQIFKALEQTLWLAPSARNWDFVIDVVGAREVHHIALFDEFLRCDTLPDAAVIRAVQVPGSKFEDLAQTQSFLLTLCDRRAQPARVIALLLAEPHALRIEQLAHCRSYAVHRSEDELQQFLATLAQHGFGTTVGVLAFEEVYKSWLQTSKVGRLLALYRRLRDAPPDPQAAAKWVIAVGEKYLDSLEYLTEAFQVTDRGAFQQIRPFARIAKNVLAWAIEGRGHATVEALRTWRRSARGIEQVDNYEWREPVTQILLEDAAARGDFIHVNRNWRAFWKARRNESEAIVGRPAVGADKMAFEVYWARVAELEPLLEERALPHLRHQLEATGGFVAASLIRAAWHDARAYEQGLATFTSEVKALLDGRGPNTADISELQADAISAVYGIDFEPQDTYWSKVVALETHLAGLTLRPYTMHFARQRIEIKGKRQIDSQGVVALREAFDYGRRFRQMIGIDVGLASEGLSPRQMRENQRAASPQTLHRHLGVLLGVLPESMTEALSIEIEAFGLETHDPERRHEAATHISNFFEVELGDTLPQGVGALKAQLGEFGAATLARRLVDATSQEPDSDGLVVAFERTANRVRELYGRWIHRQLDVFTGGAVAAGGDMYRAVVSKYGAAYYSKVATKLCSDDNERMWQERRQSHLLVFDLARKRLAAMAMLYVERVAAIDPVRPTLVMRAINTLVGEDSGHDPDSVVRAFFSVGEQIAKDNRFAAFAIPTNTGQHLLSNRNEIVAVIARRCNEEKADHSAPDGDSPQQLHQARVVRLPSDAPFYGYEHGRAPVHILYVLWSPSCETAVHSAGEVSRRPDATDTRTL
;
A
#
# COMPACT_ATOMS: atom_id res chain seq x y z
N MET A 1 -45.42 68.53 -23.47
CA MET A 1 -44.78 69.84 -23.22
C MET A 1 -44.03 69.78 -21.91
N SER A 2 -42.70 69.79 -21.96
CA SER A 2 -41.77 70.22 -20.91
C SER A 2 -40.37 69.97 -21.47
N ASN A 3 -39.67 71.06 -21.78
CA ASN A 3 -38.46 71.11 -22.59
C ASN A 3 -37.28 70.40 -21.91
N SER A 4 -36.79 69.31 -22.49
CA SER A 4 -35.47 68.77 -22.19
C SER A 4 -34.46 69.53 -23.04
N VAL A 5 -33.80 70.50 -22.41
CA VAL A 5 -32.69 71.27 -22.96
C VAL A 5 -31.61 70.28 -23.39
N ALA A 6 -31.33 70.24 -24.69
CA ALA A 6 -30.18 69.55 -25.25
C ALA A 6 -28.91 70.02 -24.53
N ALA A 7 -28.19 69.09 -23.91
CA ALA A 7 -26.87 69.36 -23.37
C ALA A 7 -26.00 69.93 -24.51
N PRO A 8 -25.28 71.04 -24.30
CA PRO A 8 -24.47 71.64 -25.35
C PRO A 8 -23.44 70.64 -25.84
N MET A 9 -23.35 70.48 -27.16
CA MET A 9 -22.25 69.81 -27.85
C MET A 9 -20.92 70.24 -27.23
N PRO A 10 -19.95 69.34 -26.99
CA PRO A 10 -18.66 69.74 -26.48
C PRO A 10 -18.04 70.71 -27.48
N VAL A 11 -17.95 71.97 -27.05
CA VAL A 11 -17.21 73.04 -27.71
C VAL A 11 -15.84 72.48 -28.12
N ALA A 12 -15.46 72.71 -29.38
CA ALA A 12 -14.22 72.19 -29.96
C ALA A 12 -13.04 72.37 -28.99
N LEU A 13 -12.56 71.26 -28.41
CA LEU A 13 -11.59 71.20 -27.31
C LEU A 13 -10.14 71.45 -27.73
N TYR A 14 -9.91 72.06 -28.90
CA TYR A 14 -8.58 72.40 -29.39
C TYR A 14 -8.59 73.87 -29.81
N SER A 15 -8.00 74.73 -28.98
CA SER A 15 -7.36 75.94 -29.49
C SER A 15 -6.20 75.47 -30.36
N ASP A 16 -6.42 75.38 -31.67
CA ASP A 16 -5.41 75.00 -32.65
C ASP A 16 -4.25 76.00 -32.61
N LEU A 17 -3.22 75.71 -31.81
CA LEU A 17 -1.86 76.11 -32.18
C LEU A 17 -1.59 75.47 -33.56
N PRO A 18 -1.09 76.20 -34.56
CA PRO A 18 -0.88 75.68 -35.91
C PRO A 18 0.32 74.74 -35.95
N MET A 19 0.21 73.59 -35.30
CA MET A 19 1.06 72.43 -35.60
C MET A 19 0.58 71.85 -36.93
N THR A 20 1.49 71.73 -37.89
CA THR A 20 1.16 71.18 -39.20
C THR A 20 0.68 69.73 -39.03
N ARG A 21 -0.43 69.34 -39.68
CA ARG A 21 -0.91 67.93 -39.71
C ARG A 21 0.20 66.95 -40.14
N GLN A 22 1.20 67.46 -40.85
CA GLN A 22 2.39 66.76 -41.29
C GLN A 22 3.34 66.41 -40.13
N ALA A 23 3.58 67.33 -39.18
CA ALA A 23 4.37 67.07 -37.98
C ALA A 23 3.79 65.93 -37.13
N TYR A 24 2.48 65.94 -36.89
CA TYR A 24 1.82 64.86 -36.14
C TYR A 24 1.84 63.50 -36.87
N ARG A 25 1.72 63.49 -38.20
CA ARG A 25 1.83 62.25 -39.00
C ARG A 25 3.26 61.70 -38.95
N ALA A 26 4.27 62.55 -39.05
CA ALA A 26 5.68 62.17 -38.92
C ALA A 26 5.98 61.62 -37.52
N PHE A 27 5.51 62.31 -36.48
CA PHE A 27 5.59 61.85 -35.08
C PHE A 27 4.97 60.47 -34.88
N ARG A 28 3.74 60.25 -35.38
CA ARG A 28 3.04 58.96 -35.27
C ARG A 28 3.78 57.85 -36.00
N ALA A 29 4.26 58.11 -37.22
CA ALA A 29 5.02 57.13 -37.99
C ALA A 29 6.33 56.76 -37.29
N ARG A 30 7.07 57.77 -36.79
CA ARG A 30 8.33 57.59 -36.04
C ARG A 30 8.13 56.78 -34.77
N LEU A 31 7.09 57.08 -33.98
CA LEU A 31 6.79 56.33 -32.76
C LEU A 31 6.37 54.89 -33.04
N ILE A 32 5.50 54.65 -34.03
CA ILE A 32 5.10 53.28 -34.39
C ILE A 32 6.30 52.48 -34.89
N ALA A 33 7.20 53.10 -35.65
CA ALA A 33 8.43 52.46 -36.13
C ALA A 33 9.50 52.28 -35.04
N SER A 34 9.32 52.87 -33.85
CA SER A 34 10.29 52.71 -32.76
C SER A 34 10.35 51.27 -32.27
N GLU A 35 11.54 50.82 -31.92
CA GLU A 35 11.79 49.45 -31.46
C GLU A 35 10.98 49.12 -30.19
N ALA A 36 10.79 50.09 -29.29
CA ALA A 36 9.99 49.94 -28.09
C ALA A 36 8.51 49.61 -28.41
N VAL A 37 7.92 50.29 -29.40
CA VAL A 37 6.53 50.04 -29.82
C VAL A 37 6.40 48.72 -30.56
N GLN A 38 7.34 48.38 -31.45
CA GLN A 38 7.33 47.10 -32.16
C GLN A 38 7.43 45.92 -31.19
N ARG A 39 8.34 45.97 -30.21
CA ARG A 39 8.44 44.94 -29.16
C ARG A 39 7.15 44.82 -28.33
N ARG A 40 6.49 45.94 -27.99
CA ARG A 40 5.21 45.91 -27.26
C ARG A 40 4.09 45.26 -28.09
N ILE A 41 4.02 45.55 -29.39
CA ILE A 41 3.07 44.94 -30.32
C ILE A 41 3.31 43.42 -30.40
N GLU A 42 4.56 42.99 -30.57
CA GLU A 42 4.93 41.58 -30.65
C GLU A 42 4.62 40.82 -29.36
N LYS A 43 4.94 41.41 -28.19
CA LYS A 43 4.65 40.79 -26.88
C LYS A 43 3.15 40.66 -26.62
N ALA A 44 2.36 41.69 -26.92
CA ALA A 44 0.91 41.64 -26.79
C ALA A 44 0.30 40.60 -27.75
N TRP A 45 0.86 40.48 -28.94
CA TRP A 45 0.45 39.47 -29.91
C TRP A 45 0.79 38.06 -29.47
N ALA A 46 2.02 37.80 -29.01
CA ALA A 46 2.48 36.48 -28.54
C ALA A 46 1.58 35.94 -27.41
N LYS A 47 1.17 36.81 -26.48
CA LYS A 47 0.22 36.48 -25.40
C LYS A 47 -1.16 36.09 -25.94
N THR A 48 -1.60 36.71 -27.03
CA THR A 48 -2.93 36.48 -27.63
C THR A 48 -2.92 35.27 -28.56
N SER A 49 -1.81 34.99 -29.26
CA SER A 49 -1.65 33.83 -30.13
C SER A 49 -1.56 32.50 -29.36
N TYR A 50 -1.07 32.52 -28.12
CA TYR A 50 -1.06 31.33 -27.24
C TYR A 50 -2.49 30.82 -26.96
N ILE A 51 -3.51 31.69 -27.01
CA ILE A 51 -4.92 31.38 -26.80
C ILE A 51 -5.60 30.88 -28.10
N HIS A 52 -4.98 31.11 -29.26
CA HIS A 52 -5.55 30.79 -30.58
C HIS A 52 -4.77 29.71 -31.36
N GLY A 53 -3.76 29.10 -30.74
CA GLY A 53 -2.93 28.05 -31.33
C GLY A 53 -1.75 28.62 -32.12
N CYS A 54 -0.59 27.97 -32.02
CA CYS A 54 0.69 28.37 -32.63
C CYS A 54 0.70 28.40 -34.17
N TRP A 55 -0.39 27.98 -34.83
CA TRP A 55 -0.50 27.86 -36.29
C TRP A 55 -1.48 28.85 -36.93
N ALA A 56 -2.08 29.77 -36.16
CA ALA A 56 -2.98 30.78 -36.73
C ALA A 56 -2.20 31.79 -37.60
N ARG A 57 -2.39 31.75 -38.94
CA ARG A 57 -1.85 32.72 -39.90
C ARG A 57 -2.17 34.15 -39.45
N ARG A 58 -1.18 35.07 -39.49
CA ARG A 58 -1.33 36.52 -39.18
C ARG A 58 -2.60 37.08 -39.84
N PRO A 59 -3.70 37.32 -39.11
CA PRO A 59 -4.83 38.02 -39.68
C PRO A 59 -4.48 39.50 -39.63
N LEU A 60 -4.16 40.11 -40.78
CA LEU A 60 -4.12 41.56 -40.94
C LEU A 60 -5.54 42.10 -40.74
N GLY A 61 -5.93 42.32 -39.47
CA GLY A 61 -7.31 42.66 -39.10
C GLY A 61 -7.41 43.63 -37.93
N LEU A 62 -8.64 44.01 -37.58
CA LEU A 62 -8.96 45.00 -36.55
C LEU A 62 -8.36 44.68 -35.17
N ALA A 63 -8.17 43.40 -34.82
CA ALA A 63 -7.56 42.99 -33.55
C ALA A 63 -6.07 43.37 -33.46
N TYR A 64 -5.30 43.09 -34.52
CA TYR A 64 -3.89 43.54 -34.62
C TYR A 64 -3.80 45.07 -34.60
N GLY A 65 -4.70 45.75 -35.33
CA GLY A 65 -4.79 47.21 -35.33
C GLY A 65 -5.04 47.81 -33.93
N ARG A 66 -5.78 47.13 -33.05
CA ARG A 66 -5.99 47.56 -31.65
C ARG A 66 -4.70 47.49 -30.84
N HIS A 67 -3.92 46.42 -30.96
CA HIS A 67 -2.62 46.30 -30.28
C HIS A 67 -1.63 47.36 -30.75
N VAL A 68 -1.60 47.66 -32.05
CA VAL A 68 -0.76 48.73 -32.62
C VAL A 68 -1.15 50.10 -32.07
N ILE A 69 -2.45 50.40 -32.01
CA ILE A 69 -2.95 51.68 -31.47
C ILE A 69 -2.63 51.82 -29.99
N GLN A 70 -2.80 50.75 -29.21
CA GLN A 70 -2.53 50.75 -27.77
C GLN A 70 -1.03 50.95 -27.50
N ALA A 71 -0.16 50.14 -28.14
CA ALA A 71 1.29 50.27 -27.97
C ALA A 71 1.82 51.65 -28.40
N PHE A 72 1.26 52.22 -29.47
CA PHE A 72 1.55 53.61 -29.89
C PHE A 72 1.17 54.63 -28.81
N ARG A 73 -0.02 54.49 -28.20
CA ARG A 73 -0.50 55.41 -27.17
C ARG A 73 0.26 55.26 -25.85
N ASP A 74 0.61 54.03 -25.47
CA ASP A 74 1.47 53.78 -24.31
C ASP A 74 2.84 54.43 -24.50
N GLN A 75 3.41 54.41 -25.71
CA GLN A 75 4.66 55.11 -25.98
C GLN A 75 4.49 56.64 -26.00
N ALA A 76 3.36 57.15 -26.49
CA ALA A 76 3.05 58.57 -26.39
C ALA A 76 2.88 59.03 -24.93
N LEU A 77 2.38 58.14 -24.06
CA LEU A 77 2.34 58.34 -22.61
C LEU A 77 3.76 58.43 -22.02
N ASP A 78 4.63 57.49 -22.35
CA ASP A 78 6.03 57.49 -21.87
C ASP A 78 6.79 58.77 -22.28
N VAL A 79 6.53 59.30 -23.49
CA VAL A 79 7.11 60.57 -23.96
C VAL A 79 6.69 61.74 -23.05
N LEU A 80 5.45 61.77 -22.56
CA LEU A 80 5.00 62.82 -21.66
C LEU A 80 5.49 62.62 -20.22
N GLU A 81 5.64 61.39 -19.76
CA GLU A 81 6.15 61.09 -18.42
C GLU A 81 7.65 61.39 -18.31
N THR A 82 8.45 61.06 -19.32
CA THR A 82 9.91 61.37 -19.35
C THR A 82 10.22 62.86 -19.44
N LEU A 83 9.38 63.65 -20.12
CA LEU A 83 9.53 65.10 -20.18
C LEU A 83 9.14 65.81 -18.88
N THR A 84 8.53 65.11 -17.91
CA THR A 84 8.04 65.73 -16.68
C THR A 84 9.02 65.85 -15.51
N ASP A 85 10.23 65.32 -15.61
CA ASP A 85 11.17 65.32 -14.47
C ASP A 85 12.35 66.32 -14.56
N ASP A 86 12.75 66.87 -15.73
CA ASP A 86 13.96 67.75 -15.77
C ASP A 86 13.97 68.97 -16.72
N ALA A 87 12.89 69.36 -17.42
CA ALA A 87 12.92 70.52 -18.32
C ALA A 87 11.95 71.64 -17.90
N ILE A 88 12.51 72.69 -17.30
CA ILE A 88 11.88 73.99 -17.10
C ILE A 88 11.91 74.73 -18.46
N ASP A 89 10.73 75.16 -18.92
CA ASP A 89 10.49 76.24 -19.91
C ASP A 89 10.42 76.03 -21.45
N GLU A 90 10.47 74.82 -22.02
CA GLU A 90 10.11 74.65 -23.45
C GLU A 90 9.08 73.54 -23.72
N ALA A 91 7.89 73.94 -24.17
CA ALA A 91 6.89 73.01 -24.70
C ALA A 91 7.38 72.45 -26.05
N THR A 92 8.07 71.32 -26.03
CA THR A 92 8.56 70.66 -27.25
C THR A 92 7.41 70.23 -28.17
N GLU A 93 7.62 70.28 -29.49
CA GLU A 93 6.65 69.89 -30.51
C GLU A 93 6.19 68.42 -30.34
N ASP A 94 7.08 67.57 -29.84
CA ASP A 94 6.81 66.17 -29.50
C ASP A 94 5.85 66.01 -28.31
N ALA A 95 5.92 66.88 -27.29
CA ALA A 95 4.98 66.89 -26.16
C ALA A 95 3.56 67.27 -26.61
N ALA A 96 3.45 68.26 -27.50
CA ALA A 96 2.17 68.65 -28.09
C ALA A 96 1.59 67.52 -28.96
N CYS A 97 2.42 66.82 -29.73
CA CYS A 97 2.00 65.66 -30.52
C CYS A 97 1.58 64.48 -29.64
N ALA A 98 2.28 64.23 -28.54
CA ALA A 98 1.93 63.17 -27.58
C ALA A 98 0.61 63.46 -26.85
N ARG A 99 0.37 64.70 -26.39
CA ARG A 99 -0.93 65.12 -25.81
C ARG A 99 -2.08 64.93 -26.80
N ARG A 100 -1.85 65.27 -28.07
CA ARG A 100 -2.81 65.05 -29.16
C ARG A 100 -3.09 63.55 -29.39
N ALA A 101 -2.08 62.69 -29.34
CA ALA A 101 -2.23 61.24 -29.48
C ALA A 101 -3.08 60.62 -28.35
N LEU A 102 -2.92 61.12 -27.13
CA LEU A 102 -3.66 60.72 -25.92
C LEU A 102 -4.99 61.46 -25.74
N ARG A 103 -5.31 62.42 -26.63
CA ARG A 103 -6.51 63.29 -26.53
C ARG A 103 -6.64 63.97 -25.17
N VAL A 104 -5.53 64.49 -24.64
CA VAL A 104 -5.48 65.25 -23.38
C VAL A 104 -5.55 66.75 -23.70
N PRO A 105 -6.58 67.48 -23.19
CA PRO A 105 -6.67 68.94 -23.33
C PRO A 105 -5.52 69.67 -22.61
N ASP A 106 -5.11 70.84 -23.10
CA ASP A 106 -3.99 71.60 -22.51
C ASP A 106 -4.23 72.03 -21.05
N ASN A 107 -5.50 72.22 -20.67
CA ASN A 107 -5.91 72.59 -19.32
C ASN A 107 -6.23 71.38 -18.41
N ALA A 108 -6.01 70.15 -18.87
CA ALA A 108 -6.39 68.95 -18.13
C ALA A 108 -5.40 68.64 -17.00
N LEU A 109 -4.11 68.97 -17.17
CA LEU A 109 -3.08 68.78 -16.15
C LEU A 109 -3.03 69.96 -15.19
N PRO A 110 -2.79 69.74 -13.89
CA PRO A 110 -2.68 70.82 -12.92
C PRO A 110 -1.42 71.66 -13.16
N GLU A 111 -1.53 73.00 -13.08
CA GLU A 111 -0.38 73.90 -13.04
C GLU A 111 0.53 73.53 -11.86
N ARG A 112 1.83 73.36 -12.11
CA ARG A 112 2.81 72.86 -11.13
C ARG A 112 3.42 73.96 -10.26
N THR A 113 2.69 75.03 -9.93
CA THR A 113 3.19 76.05 -8.99
C THR A 113 3.18 75.50 -7.55
N ARG A 114 4.07 75.99 -6.67
CA ARG A 114 4.10 75.54 -5.26
C ARG A 114 2.75 75.80 -4.56
N GLY A 115 2.08 76.92 -4.86
CA GLY A 115 0.78 77.28 -4.28
C GLY A 115 -0.37 76.34 -4.70
N THR A 116 -0.44 75.94 -5.97
CA THR A 116 -1.46 75.01 -6.46
C THR A 116 -1.25 73.60 -5.90
N ARG A 117 0.02 73.14 -5.76
CA ARG A 117 0.33 71.85 -5.10
C ARG A 117 -0.15 71.81 -3.65
N THR A 118 0.09 72.86 -2.87
CA THR A 118 -0.38 72.94 -1.48
C THR A 118 -1.90 73.01 -1.39
N GLY A 119 -2.54 73.79 -2.26
CA GLY A 119 -4.01 73.89 -2.35
C GLY A 119 -4.68 72.56 -2.73
N TYR A 120 -4.12 71.83 -3.69
CA TYR A 120 -4.60 70.49 -4.06
C TYR A 120 -4.36 69.46 -2.95
N GLY A 121 -3.25 69.54 -2.22
CA GLY A 121 -2.99 68.72 -1.04
C GLY A 121 -4.01 68.96 0.08
N LEU A 122 -4.33 70.22 0.39
CA LEU A 122 -5.33 70.61 1.39
C LEU A 122 -6.75 70.16 0.98
N LEU A 123 -7.15 70.38 -0.27
CA LEU A 123 -8.48 69.96 -0.75
C LEU A 123 -8.64 68.43 -0.72
N ARG A 124 -7.58 67.69 -1.06
CA ARG A 124 -7.53 66.23 -0.99
C ARG A 124 -7.64 65.70 0.44
N ALA A 125 -7.04 66.39 1.42
CA ALA A 125 -7.06 65.98 2.83
C ALA A 125 -8.37 66.36 3.55
N LEU A 126 -8.90 67.55 3.30
CA LEU A 126 -10.05 68.10 4.03
C LEU A 126 -11.41 67.83 3.36
N ALA A 127 -11.43 67.66 2.04
CA ALA A 127 -12.67 67.46 1.26
C ALA A 127 -12.50 66.40 0.15
N PRO A 128 -12.19 65.14 0.52
CA PRO A 128 -11.81 64.08 -0.44
C PRO A 128 -12.89 63.80 -1.51
N LEU A 129 -14.18 63.92 -1.18
CA LEU A 129 -15.26 63.72 -2.15
C LEU A 129 -15.39 64.85 -3.18
N ALA A 130 -15.21 66.10 -2.74
CA ALA A 130 -15.18 67.25 -3.65
C ALA A 130 -13.97 67.16 -4.59
N TRP A 131 -12.84 66.67 -4.07
CA TRP A 131 -11.65 66.34 -4.85
C TRP A 131 -11.93 65.27 -5.90
N TRP A 132 -12.54 64.14 -5.53
CA TRP A 132 -12.87 63.07 -6.47
C TRP A 132 -13.92 63.46 -7.53
N ARG A 133 -14.91 64.29 -7.17
CA ARG A 133 -15.84 64.90 -8.14
C ARG A 133 -15.10 65.75 -9.16
N ARG A 134 -14.09 66.50 -8.72
CA ARG A 134 -13.23 67.31 -9.59
C ARG A 134 -12.34 66.44 -10.49
N VAL A 135 -11.75 65.37 -9.95
CA VAL A 135 -10.95 64.40 -10.74
C VAL A 135 -11.83 63.71 -11.80
N ALA A 136 -12.99 63.17 -11.42
CA ALA A 136 -13.93 62.55 -12.36
C ALA A 136 -14.38 63.52 -13.48
N ALA A 137 -14.69 64.77 -13.13
CA ALA A 137 -15.04 65.80 -14.11
C ALA A 137 -13.90 66.13 -15.08
N ARG A 138 -12.65 66.07 -14.62
CA ARG A 138 -11.44 66.31 -15.43
C ARG A 138 -11.05 65.12 -16.30
N LEU A 139 -11.40 63.89 -15.90
CA LEU A 139 -11.15 62.68 -16.68
C LEU A 139 -12.15 62.47 -17.82
N ARG A 140 -13.42 62.86 -17.63
CA ARG A 140 -14.50 62.72 -18.63
C ARG A 140 -14.18 63.29 -20.03
N PRO A 141 -13.58 64.48 -20.20
CA PRO A 141 -13.28 65.02 -21.53
C PRO A 141 -12.10 64.34 -22.24
N ILE A 142 -11.34 63.48 -21.56
CA ILE A 142 -10.14 62.85 -22.13
C ILE A 142 -10.53 61.60 -22.93
N GLY A 143 -10.12 61.59 -24.20
CA GLY A 143 -10.61 60.61 -25.17
C GLY A 143 -9.94 59.23 -25.15
N THR A 144 -8.84 59.01 -24.43
CA THR A 144 -8.15 57.71 -24.39
C THR A 144 -7.88 57.22 -22.95
N PRO A 145 -7.88 55.89 -22.70
CA PRO A 145 -7.54 55.33 -21.38
C PRO A 145 -6.16 55.75 -20.88
N GLU A 146 -5.17 55.77 -21.77
CA GLU A 146 -3.78 56.11 -21.46
C GLU A 146 -3.65 57.59 -21.06
N GLY A 147 -4.37 58.49 -21.75
CA GLY A 147 -4.46 59.90 -21.38
C GLY A 147 -5.20 60.13 -20.05
N ARG A 148 -6.23 59.34 -19.76
CA ARG A 148 -6.93 59.39 -18.47
C ARG A 148 -6.04 58.91 -17.33
N ARG A 149 -5.24 57.86 -17.56
CA ARG A 149 -4.23 57.38 -16.61
C ARG A 149 -3.20 58.46 -16.28
N LEU A 150 -2.68 59.16 -17.30
CA LEU A 150 -1.75 60.28 -17.12
C LEU A 150 -2.34 61.38 -16.23
N VAL A 151 -3.55 61.83 -16.56
CA VAL A 151 -4.20 62.91 -15.83
C VAL A 151 -4.56 62.46 -14.42
N PHE A 152 -5.03 61.22 -14.24
CA PHE A 152 -5.27 60.64 -12.93
C PHE A 152 -3.98 60.65 -12.10
N ALA A 153 -2.85 60.18 -12.62
CA ALA A 153 -1.57 60.15 -11.93
C ALA A 153 -1.07 61.55 -11.54
N ALA A 154 -1.34 62.57 -12.37
CA ALA A 154 -0.98 63.96 -12.09
C ALA A 154 -1.75 64.57 -10.91
N TYR A 155 -3.02 64.19 -10.71
CA TYR A 155 -3.82 64.62 -9.56
C TYR A 155 -3.60 63.69 -8.34
N ALA A 156 -3.47 62.38 -8.55
CA ALA A 156 -3.45 61.35 -7.51
C ALA A 156 -2.04 60.82 -7.16
N ARG A 157 -0.99 61.67 -7.13
CA ARG A 157 0.35 61.24 -6.68
C ARG A 157 0.28 60.56 -5.30
N PRO A 158 1.04 59.48 -5.03
CA PRO A 158 0.93 58.73 -3.79
C PRO A 158 1.48 59.55 -2.62
N SER A 159 0.60 60.04 -1.76
CA SER A 159 0.95 60.62 -0.47
C SER A 159 -0.15 60.25 0.52
N TRP A 160 0.19 59.27 1.36
CA TRP A 160 -0.43 58.84 2.61
C TRP A 160 -1.94 58.47 2.57
N ARG A 161 -2.19 57.15 2.76
CA ARG A 161 -3.46 56.40 2.95
C ARG A 161 -4.12 55.80 1.69
N ASP A 162 -4.75 54.65 1.91
CA ASP A 162 -5.40 53.73 0.96
C ASP A 162 -6.21 54.44 -0.13
N GLN A 163 -5.61 54.62 -1.31
CA GLN A 163 -6.29 55.13 -2.49
C GLN A 163 -6.43 54.05 -3.55
N PRO A 164 -7.57 53.98 -4.26
CA PRO A 164 -7.78 52.99 -5.29
C PRO A 164 -6.82 53.21 -6.46
N HIS A 165 -6.23 52.13 -6.96
CA HIS A 165 -5.37 52.17 -8.15
C HIS A 165 -6.21 52.55 -9.38
N PHE A 166 -5.63 53.26 -10.34
CA PHE A 166 -6.31 53.53 -11.60
C PHE A 166 -6.25 52.30 -12.50
N ASP A 167 -7.34 51.54 -12.54
CA ASP A 167 -7.54 50.39 -13.40
C ASP A 167 -8.74 50.60 -14.34
N GLU A 168 -8.99 49.61 -15.21
CA GLU A 168 -10.10 49.68 -16.18
C GLU A 168 -11.47 49.71 -15.49
N ALA A 169 -11.59 49.09 -14.32
CA ALA A 169 -12.82 49.07 -13.52
C ALA A 169 -13.16 50.47 -12.98
N LEU A 170 -12.19 51.14 -12.37
CA LEU A 170 -12.33 52.49 -11.85
C LEU A 170 -12.53 53.51 -12.98
N ASP A 171 -11.82 53.38 -14.11
CA ASP A 171 -12.05 54.24 -15.28
C ASP A 171 -13.49 54.12 -15.80
N PHE A 172 -13.99 52.89 -15.91
CA PHE A 172 -15.37 52.65 -16.35
C PHE A 172 -16.38 53.19 -15.34
N PHE A 173 -16.15 52.98 -14.05
CA PHE A 173 -16.99 53.49 -12.96
C PHE A 173 -17.12 55.02 -13.01
N LEU A 174 -16.00 55.75 -13.02
CA LEU A 174 -15.98 57.22 -12.95
C LEU A 174 -16.70 57.90 -14.14
N ARG A 175 -16.84 57.17 -15.25
CA ARG A 175 -17.50 57.65 -16.47
C ARG A 175 -19.00 57.38 -16.47
N HIS A 176 -19.43 56.25 -15.91
CA HIS A 176 -20.77 55.72 -16.12
C HIS A 176 -21.65 55.67 -14.86
N PHE A 177 -21.05 55.84 -13.68
CA PHE A 177 -21.75 55.79 -12.40
C PHE A 177 -21.68 57.14 -11.67
N THR A 178 -22.66 57.39 -10.80
CA THR A 178 -22.56 58.48 -9.82
C THR A 178 -21.53 58.12 -8.75
N LEU A 179 -20.79 59.12 -8.27
CA LEU A 179 -19.82 58.94 -7.19
C LEU A 179 -20.56 58.65 -5.87
N PRO A 180 -19.96 57.86 -4.95
CA PRO A 180 -20.53 57.59 -3.64
C PRO A 180 -20.51 58.84 -2.75
N ASP A 181 -21.38 58.85 -1.75
CA ASP A 181 -21.49 59.94 -0.77
C ASP A 181 -20.45 59.90 0.34
N SER A 182 -19.57 58.89 0.36
CA SER A 182 -18.49 58.74 1.33
C SER A 182 -17.16 58.37 0.67
N ALA A 183 -16.05 58.83 1.25
CA ALA A 183 -14.70 58.47 0.78
C ALA A 183 -14.43 56.97 0.94
N LYS A 184 -15.03 56.34 1.96
CA LYS A 184 -14.98 54.88 2.19
C LYS A 184 -15.68 54.11 1.06
N GLY A 185 -16.86 54.56 0.63
CA GLY A 185 -17.58 53.95 -0.49
C GLY A 185 -16.81 54.00 -1.81
N LEU A 186 -15.98 55.04 -2.01
CA LEU A 186 -15.12 55.11 -3.20
C LEU A 186 -13.97 54.11 -3.16
N ILE A 187 -13.41 53.87 -1.97
CA ILE A 187 -12.42 52.81 -1.75
C ILE A 187 -13.07 51.47 -2.03
N GLU A 188 -14.25 51.18 -1.47
CA GLU A 188 -15.00 49.93 -1.68
C GLU A 188 -15.28 49.63 -3.15
N VAL A 189 -15.70 50.63 -3.93
CA VAL A 189 -15.88 50.49 -5.39
C VAL A 189 -14.57 50.16 -6.11
N GLY A 190 -13.44 50.69 -5.63
CA GLY A 190 -12.11 50.42 -6.19
C GLY A 190 -11.63 48.97 -6.03
N TRP A 191 -12.29 48.14 -5.22
CA TRP A 191 -12.01 46.71 -5.08
C TRP A 191 -12.87 45.83 -6.00
N ILE A 192 -13.83 46.41 -6.74
CA ILE A 192 -14.74 45.67 -7.62
C ILE A 192 -14.07 45.47 -8.98
N ASN A 193 -14.02 44.23 -9.46
CA ASN A 193 -13.41 43.91 -10.75
C ASN A 193 -14.20 44.50 -11.95
N GLU A 194 -13.50 44.72 -13.06
CA GLU A 194 -14.04 45.38 -14.26
C GLU A 194 -15.29 44.67 -14.81
N THR A 195 -15.25 43.34 -14.92
CA THR A 195 -16.36 42.53 -15.45
C THR A 195 -17.63 42.73 -14.62
N THR A 196 -17.51 42.80 -13.30
CA THR A 196 -18.62 43.02 -12.36
C THR A 196 -19.21 44.43 -12.53
N VAL A 197 -18.36 45.47 -12.65
CA VAL A 197 -18.83 46.85 -12.90
C VAL A 197 -19.58 46.94 -14.24
N ARG A 198 -19.09 46.27 -15.28
CA ARG A 198 -19.76 46.24 -16.60
C ARG A 198 -21.07 45.45 -16.57
N ASN A 199 -21.12 44.34 -15.84
CA ASN A 199 -22.34 43.54 -15.65
C ASN A 199 -23.43 44.34 -14.94
N ALA A 200 -23.08 45.05 -13.86
CA ALA A 200 -23.97 45.97 -13.16
C ALA A 200 -24.55 47.04 -14.11
N TRP A 201 -23.69 47.62 -14.95
CA TRP A 201 -24.10 48.62 -15.93
C TRP A 201 -25.05 48.05 -17.00
N ARG A 202 -24.79 46.82 -17.47
CA ARG A 202 -25.68 46.12 -18.42
C ARG A 202 -27.07 45.84 -17.84
N LEU A 203 -27.16 45.59 -16.54
CA LEU A 203 -28.41 45.45 -15.79
C LEU A 203 -29.10 46.79 -15.46
N GLY A 204 -28.62 47.90 -16.02
CA GLY A 204 -29.26 49.22 -15.86
C GLY A 204 -28.84 49.98 -14.61
N LEU A 205 -27.89 49.49 -13.81
CA LEU A 205 -27.42 50.18 -12.61
C LEU A 205 -26.53 51.37 -12.96
N ARG A 206 -26.73 52.51 -12.28
CA ARG A 206 -26.05 53.78 -12.57
C ARG A 206 -25.51 54.50 -11.33
N SER A 207 -25.77 54.01 -10.12
CA SER A 207 -25.26 54.60 -8.87
C SER A 207 -24.20 53.74 -8.20
N ALA A 208 -23.31 54.37 -7.42
CA ALA A 208 -22.32 53.66 -6.61
C ALA A 208 -22.96 52.69 -5.62
N ASP A 209 -24.01 53.11 -4.91
CA ASP A 209 -24.67 52.26 -3.90
C ASP A 209 -25.32 51.02 -4.52
N ALA A 210 -25.89 51.17 -5.72
CA ALA A 210 -26.43 50.04 -6.47
C ALA A 210 -25.33 49.10 -6.98
N LEU A 211 -24.18 49.65 -7.38
CA LEU A 211 -23.02 48.85 -7.78
C LEU A 211 -22.44 48.06 -6.60
N THR A 212 -22.31 48.67 -5.43
CA THR A 212 -21.82 47.98 -4.22
C THR A 212 -22.80 46.88 -3.79
N SER A 213 -24.10 47.19 -3.77
CA SER A 213 -25.15 46.19 -3.46
C SER A 213 -25.14 45.03 -4.45
N PHE A 214 -24.94 45.30 -5.75
CA PHE A 214 -24.80 44.28 -6.78
C PHE A 214 -23.52 43.46 -6.61
N ALA A 215 -22.40 44.09 -6.29
CA ALA A 215 -21.13 43.39 -6.05
C ALA A 215 -21.20 42.48 -4.82
N ASP A 216 -21.91 42.90 -3.77
CA ASP A 216 -22.22 42.05 -2.62
C ASP A 216 -23.14 40.88 -3.01
N ALA A 217 -24.19 41.14 -3.78
CA ALA A 217 -25.12 40.11 -4.24
C ALA A 217 -24.50 39.11 -5.23
N SER A 218 -23.51 39.52 -6.02
CA SER A 218 -22.78 38.63 -6.96
C SER A 218 -21.51 38.03 -6.36
N ARG A 219 -21.17 38.37 -5.10
CA ARG A 219 -19.99 37.85 -4.42
C ARG A 219 -20.03 36.32 -4.35
N GLY A 220 -18.91 35.70 -4.73
CA GLY A 220 -18.77 34.24 -4.74
C GLY A 220 -19.11 33.57 -6.07
N PHE A 221 -19.68 34.30 -7.04
CA PHE A 221 -19.98 33.76 -8.37
C PHE A 221 -19.00 34.26 -9.45
N PRO A 222 -18.58 33.43 -10.42
CA PRO A 222 -17.66 33.86 -11.49
C PRO A 222 -18.26 34.98 -12.37
N ALA A 223 -17.58 36.13 -12.43
CA ALA A 223 -18.09 37.31 -13.14
C ALA A 223 -18.21 37.11 -14.66
N GLU A 224 -17.38 36.24 -15.23
CA GLU A 224 -17.37 35.88 -16.65
C GLU A 224 -18.57 35.02 -17.04
N LYS A 225 -18.96 34.05 -16.19
CA LYS A 225 -20.19 33.27 -16.39
C LYS A 225 -21.41 34.18 -16.28
N LEU A 226 -21.42 35.07 -15.29
CA LEU A 226 -22.50 36.04 -15.10
C LEU A 226 -22.64 36.98 -16.31
N ALA A 227 -21.51 37.39 -16.91
CA ALA A 227 -21.52 38.21 -18.11
C ALA A 227 -22.22 37.53 -19.29
N VAL A 228 -22.03 36.21 -19.48
CA VAL A 228 -22.73 35.43 -20.52
C VAL A 228 -24.23 35.36 -20.25
N LEU A 229 -24.63 35.12 -19.00
CA LEU A 229 -26.04 35.04 -18.61
C LEU A 229 -26.77 36.38 -18.78
N ILE A 230 -26.12 37.50 -18.46
CA ILE A 230 -26.68 38.84 -18.65
C ILE A 230 -26.72 39.20 -20.14
N GLU A 231 -25.67 38.88 -20.90
CA GLU A 231 -25.62 39.20 -22.34
C GLU A 231 -26.69 38.45 -23.13
N LEU A 232 -27.01 37.22 -22.76
CA LEU A 232 -28.09 36.42 -23.38
C LEU A 232 -29.46 36.65 -22.73
N GLU A 233 -29.59 37.67 -21.87
CA GLU A 233 -30.82 37.99 -21.14
C GLU A 233 -31.41 36.84 -20.32
N VAL A 234 -30.59 35.86 -19.92
CA VAL A 234 -30.98 34.82 -18.97
C VAL A 234 -31.24 35.46 -17.60
N ILE A 235 -30.36 36.38 -17.19
CA ILE A 235 -30.53 37.27 -16.03
C ILE A 235 -30.77 38.70 -16.54
N ARG A 236 -31.91 39.29 -16.18
CA ARG A 236 -32.38 40.59 -16.65
C ARG A 236 -32.40 41.65 -15.57
N THR A 237 -32.62 41.25 -14.32
CA THR A 237 -32.70 42.17 -13.19
C THR A 237 -31.79 41.73 -12.04
N VAL A 238 -31.59 42.62 -11.07
CA VAL A 238 -30.75 42.33 -9.90
C VAL A 238 -31.42 41.30 -8.99
N GLU A 239 -32.75 41.30 -8.90
CA GLU A 239 -33.52 40.35 -8.10
C GLU A 239 -33.34 38.91 -8.62
N GLU A 240 -33.18 38.72 -9.94
CA GLU A 240 -32.95 37.41 -10.54
C GLU A 240 -31.57 36.82 -10.19
N LEU A 241 -30.65 37.59 -9.60
CA LEU A 241 -29.39 37.05 -9.05
C LEU A 241 -29.61 36.10 -7.88
N THR A 242 -30.76 36.17 -7.20
CA THR A 242 -31.16 35.20 -6.18
C THR A 242 -31.27 33.79 -6.76
N TRP A 243 -31.54 33.66 -8.07
CA TRP A 243 -31.55 32.36 -8.73
C TRP A 243 -30.17 31.68 -8.71
N LEU A 244 -29.08 32.43 -8.52
CA LEU A 244 -27.72 31.91 -8.51
C LEU A 244 -27.22 31.50 -7.11
N GLU A 245 -28.03 31.63 -6.06
CA GLU A 245 -27.59 31.42 -4.66
C GLU A 245 -26.99 30.04 -4.40
N GLN A 246 -27.55 28.98 -5.00
CA GLN A 246 -27.05 27.60 -4.87
C GLN A 246 -25.58 27.44 -5.31
N TRP A 247 -25.11 28.27 -6.24
CA TRP A 247 -23.77 28.17 -6.84
C TRP A 247 -22.77 29.20 -6.28
N ARG A 248 -23.12 29.92 -5.20
CA ARG A 248 -22.22 30.93 -4.57
C ARG A 248 -21.19 30.33 -3.61
N SER A 249 -21.38 29.08 -3.14
CA SER A 249 -20.53 28.43 -2.12
C SER A 249 -19.45 27.51 -2.68
N GLU A 250 -19.50 27.16 -3.96
CA GLU A 250 -18.54 26.25 -4.59
C GLU A 250 -17.31 27.03 -5.06
N ARG A 251 -16.28 27.09 -4.20
CA ARG A 251 -14.95 27.56 -4.59
C ARG A 251 -14.25 26.54 -5.50
N GLU A 252 -14.78 26.32 -6.70
CA GLU A 252 -14.04 25.61 -7.74
C GLU A 252 -13.21 26.60 -8.56
N HIS A 253 -11.91 26.64 -8.25
CA HIS A 253 -10.89 27.33 -9.04
C HIS A 253 -10.54 26.54 -10.30
N ILE A 254 -11.48 26.38 -11.23
CA ILE A 254 -11.16 26.03 -12.62
C ILE A 254 -11.43 27.27 -13.44
N SER A 255 -10.38 28.02 -13.79
CA SER A 255 -10.50 29.14 -14.72
C SER A 255 -10.89 28.60 -16.09
N ALA A 256 -12.18 28.57 -16.39
CA ALA A 256 -12.70 28.25 -17.71
C ALA A 256 -12.03 29.18 -18.74
N THR A 257 -11.52 28.60 -19.82
CA THR A 257 -10.85 29.39 -20.86
C THR A 257 -11.89 30.22 -21.63
N PRO A 258 -11.47 31.33 -22.28
CA PRO A 258 -12.37 32.13 -23.12
C PRO A 258 -13.08 31.33 -24.23
N GLY A 259 -12.51 30.18 -24.64
CA GLY A 259 -13.11 29.25 -25.59
C GLY A 259 -14.35 28.54 -25.03
N VAL A 260 -14.28 28.08 -23.79
CA VAL A 260 -15.40 27.39 -23.09
C VAL A 260 -16.59 28.33 -22.91
N HIS A 261 -16.36 29.58 -22.49
CA HIS A 261 -17.44 30.56 -22.38
C HIS A 261 -18.12 30.85 -23.73
N ARG A 262 -17.36 30.80 -24.83
CA ARG A 262 -17.91 30.99 -26.18
C ARG A 262 -18.79 29.80 -26.61
N GLN A 263 -18.37 28.57 -26.31
CA GLN A 263 -19.17 27.37 -26.58
C GLN A 263 -20.45 27.37 -25.74
N ALA A 264 -20.35 27.56 -24.43
CA ALA A 264 -21.49 27.66 -23.53
C ALA A 264 -22.47 28.76 -23.97
N LYS A 265 -21.96 29.94 -24.34
CA LYS A 265 -22.78 31.03 -24.89
C LYS A 265 -23.60 30.61 -26.12
N ARG A 266 -22.98 29.89 -27.06
CA ARG A 266 -23.68 29.39 -28.26
C ARG A 266 -24.73 28.35 -27.92
N SER A 267 -24.42 27.43 -27.02
CA SER A 267 -25.36 26.41 -26.53
C SER A 267 -26.56 27.03 -25.81
N ILE A 268 -26.32 28.03 -24.94
CA ILE A 268 -27.39 28.76 -24.24
C ILE A 268 -28.27 29.53 -25.22
N ALA A 269 -27.66 30.25 -26.17
CA ALA A 269 -28.41 30.96 -27.20
C ALA A 269 -29.31 30.00 -27.99
N ARG A 270 -28.77 28.82 -28.34
CA ARG A 270 -29.53 27.79 -29.04
C ARG A 270 -30.71 27.25 -28.21
N LEU A 271 -30.52 27.01 -26.92
CA LEU A 271 -31.62 26.57 -26.03
C LEU A 271 -32.70 27.65 -25.86
N LEU A 272 -32.31 28.93 -25.78
CA LEU A 272 -33.24 30.06 -25.72
C LEU A 272 -34.06 30.16 -27.01
N GLU A 273 -33.44 29.99 -28.18
CA GLU A 273 -34.14 29.92 -29.49
C GLU A 273 -35.18 28.79 -29.53
N LEU A 274 -34.88 27.67 -28.86
CA LEU A 274 -35.75 26.49 -28.77
C LEU A 274 -36.80 26.60 -27.65
N GLY A 275 -36.93 27.76 -26.99
CA GLY A 275 -37.95 28.03 -25.99
C GLY A 275 -37.62 27.53 -24.58
N ALA A 276 -36.38 27.15 -24.28
CA ALA A 276 -36.00 26.71 -22.93
C ALA A 276 -36.21 27.86 -21.91
N PRO A 277 -36.87 27.59 -20.76
CA PRO A 277 -37.06 28.62 -19.74
C PRO A 277 -35.72 29.15 -19.20
N ARG A 278 -35.59 30.48 -19.07
CA ARG A 278 -34.37 31.15 -18.58
C ARG A 278 -33.83 30.55 -17.28
N ARG A 279 -34.72 30.26 -16.34
CA ARG A 279 -34.33 29.67 -15.05
C ARG A 279 -33.79 28.25 -15.19
N SER A 280 -34.28 27.45 -16.14
CA SER A 280 -33.81 26.08 -16.37
C SER A 280 -32.40 26.04 -16.97
N ILE A 281 -32.00 27.08 -17.72
CA ILE A 281 -30.66 27.20 -18.30
C ILE A 281 -29.57 27.25 -17.21
N LEU A 282 -29.91 27.69 -16.01
CA LEU A 282 -28.96 27.73 -14.89
C LEU A 282 -28.45 26.34 -14.49
N ARG A 283 -29.17 25.26 -14.84
CA ARG A 283 -28.69 23.87 -14.65
C ARG A 283 -27.42 23.54 -15.44
N LEU A 284 -27.10 24.33 -16.48
CA LEU A 284 -25.85 24.18 -17.24
C LEU A 284 -24.61 24.61 -16.43
N LEU A 285 -24.78 25.31 -15.30
CA LEU A 285 -23.67 25.81 -14.50
C LEU A 285 -22.81 24.67 -13.94
N ASP A 286 -23.43 23.53 -13.64
CA ASP A 286 -22.79 22.31 -13.08
C ASP A 286 -21.88 21.60 -14.09
N PHE A 287 -22.12 21.78 -15.40
CA PHE A 287 -21.33 21.12 -16.46
C PHE A 287 -20.88 22.10 -17.56
N TRP A 288 -20.69 23.36 -17.18
CA TRP A 288 -20.38 24.49 -18.08
C TRP A 288 -19.22 24.22 -19.05
N ASN A 289 -18.24 23.41 -18.62
CA ASN A 289 -17.04 23.09 -19.40
C ASN A 289 -17.29 22.11 -20.56
N SER A 290 -18.42 21.38 -20.55
CA SER A 290 -18.77 20.35 -21.54
C SER A 290 -19.91 20.79 -22.47
N CYS A 291 -20.28 22.06 -22.46
CA CYS A 291 -21.43 22.60 -23.21
C CYS A 291 -21.10 22.94 -24.67
N ALA A 292 -20.59 21.99 -25.47
CA ALA A 292 -20.33 22.23 -26.88
C ALA A 292 -21.63 22.34 -27.70
N PRO A 293 -21.78 23.35 -28.58
CA PRO A 293 -23.00 23.53 -29.37
C PRO A 293 -23.13 22.48 -30.47
N GLU A 294 -22.03 21.90 -30.94
CA GLU A 294 -22.03 20.84 -31.95
C GLU A 294 -22.71 19.57 -31.42
N ASP A 295 -22.36 19.14 -30.21
CA ASP A 295 -22.93 17.94 -29.56
C ASP A 295 -24.43 18.13 -29.25
N LEU A 296 -24.81 19.31 -28.77
CA LEU A 296 -26.22 19.67 -28.57
C LEU A 296 -27.01 19.57 -29.89
N ASN A 297 -26.47 20.14 -30.98
CA ASN A 297 -27.15 20.11 -32.27
C ASN A 297 -27.24 18.70 -32.84
N GLN A 298 -26.23 17.86 -32.62
CA GLN A 298 -26.25 16.45 -33.02
C GLN A 298 -27.38 15.70 -32.32
N SER A 299 -27.47 15.79 -30.99
CA SER A 299 -28.52 15.13 -30.20
C SER A 299 -29.92 15.66 -30.54
N LEU A 300 -30.08 16.98 -30.68
CA LEU A 300 -31.35 17.57 -31.08
C LEU A 300 -31.76 17.19 -32.50
N SER A 301 -30.82 17.06 -33.43
CA SER A 301 -31.12 16.62 -34.80
C SER A 301 -31.56 15.16 -34.83
N ALA A 302 -30.91 14.30 -34.03
CA ALA A 302 -31.31 12.89 -33.89
C ALA A 302 -32.72 12.77 -33.31
N LEU A 303 -33.04 13.54 -32.25
CA LEU A 303 -34.37 13.56 -31.64
C LEU A 303 -35.43 14.16 -32.58
N ALA A 304 -35.12 15.24 -33.29
CA ALA A 304 -36.03 15.87 -34.25
C ALA A 304 -36.38 14.93 -35.41
N ALA A 305 -35.42 14.15 -35.90
CA ALA A 305 -35.65 13.14 -36.94
C ALA A 305 -36.66 12.06 -36.51
N ARG A 306 -36.89 11.88 -35.20
CA ARG A 306 -37.85 10.92 -34.62
C ARG A 306 -39.15 11.57 -34.13
N GLY A 307 -39.38 12.83 -34.48
CA GLY A 307 -40.63 13.55 -34.16
C GLY A 307 -40.61 14.29 -32.82
N TYR A 308 -39.48 14.36 -32.12
CA TYR A 308 -39.34 15.16 -30.90
C TYR A 308 -38.90 16.59 -31.26
N GLY A 309 -39.87 17.52 -31.38
CA GLY A 309 -39.62 18.90 -31.79
C GLY A 309 -39.62 19.94 -30.65
N ASP A 310 -40.10 19.58 -29.45
CA ASP A 310 -40.17 20.51 -28.31
C ASP A 310 -38.83 20.56 -27.55
N GLY A 311 -37.94 21.43 -28.01
CA GLY A 311 -36.62 21.62 -27.39
C GLY A 311 -36.67 22.02 -25.92
N ALA A 312 -37.72 22.70 -25.47
CA ALA A 312 -37.89 23.10 -24.07
C ALA A 312 -38.23 21.89 -23.18
N GLN A 313 -39.13 21.02 -23.63
CA GLN A 313 -39.47 19.77 -22.93
C GLN A 313 -38.30 18.79 -22.93
N ILE A 314 -37.59 18.66 -24.06
CA ILE A 314 -36.41 17.81 -24.22
C ILE A 314 -35.31 18.22 -23.25
N PHE A 315 -34.96 19.51 -23.21
CA PHE A 315 -33.93 20.01 -22.29
C PHE A 315 -34.31 19.83 -20.83
N LYS A 316 -35.59 20.03 -20.47
CA LYS A 316 -36.08 19.83 -19.10
C LYS A 316 -35.92 18.38 -18.62
N ALA A 317 -36.03 17.40 -19.51
CA ALA A 317 -36.00 15.99 -19.17
C ALA A 317 -34.60 15.36 -19.27
N LEU A 318 -33.81 15.73 -20.28
CA LEU A 318 -32.54 15.06 -20.60
C LEU A 318 -31.30 15.81 -20.09
N GLU A 319 -31.41 17.13 -19.85
CA GLU A 319 -30.34 17.96 -19.29
C GLU A 319 -28.96 17.67 -19.93
N GLN A 320 -27.94 17.43 -19.11
CA GLN A 320 -26.56 17.17 -19.52
C GLN A 320 -26.41 16.01 -20.52
N THR A 321 -27.33 15.04 -20.53
CA THR A 321 -27.26 13.88 -21.42
C THR A 321 -27.33 14.27 -22.90
N LEU A 322 -27.89 15.44 -23.24
CA LEU A 322 -27.87 15.98 -24.60
C LEU A 322 -26.46 16.28 -25.12
N TRP A 323 -25.49 16.52 -24.23
CA TRP A 323 -24.09 16.80 -24.59
C TRP A 323 -23.19 15.57 -24.43
N LEU A 324 -23.60 14.60 -23.60
CA LEU A 324 -22.77 13.44 -23.27
C LEU A 324 -23.04 12.23 -24.18
N ALA A 325 -24.04 12.30 -25.06
CA ALA A 325 -24.33 11.22 -25.99
C ALA A 325 -23.33 11.22 -27.17
N PRO A 326 -22.49 10.18 -27.33
CA PRO A 326 -21.41 10.19 -28.30
C PRO A 326 -21.91 10.12 -29.75
N SER A 327 -23.08 9.51 -29.99
CA SER A 327 -23.58 9.27 -31.35
C SER A 327 -25.11 9.28 -31.46
N ALA A 328 -25.61 9.51 -32.68
CA ALA A 328 -27.03 9.40 -33.00
C ALA A 328 -27.60 7.98 -32.77
N ARG A 329 -26.75 6.95 -32.94
CA ARG A 329 -27.12 5.54 -32.76
C ARG A 329 -27.60 5.24 -31.34
N ASN A 330 -27.10 5.94 -30.32
CA ASN A 330 -27.50 5.76 -28.93
C ASN A 330 -28.97 6.17 -28.72
N TRP A 331 -29.37 7.27 -29.33
CA TRP A 331 -30.77 7.72 -29.33
C TRP A 331 -31.67 6.72 -30.07
N ASP A 332 -31.22 6.26 -31.25
CA ASP A 332 -31.93 5.25 -32.03
C ASP A 332 -32.14 3.96 -31.24
N PHE A 333 -31.12 3.51 -30.51
CA PHE A 333 -31.18 2.33 -29.67
C PHE A 333 -32.20 2.45 -28.53
N VAL A 334 -32.18 3.55 -27.78
CA VAL A 334 -33.12 3.76 -26.67
C VAL A 334 -34.57 3.90 -27.17
N ILE A 335 -34.78 4.54 -28.31
CA ILE A 335 -36.12 4.75 -28.87
C ILE A 335 -36.68 3.49 -29.54
N ASP A 336 -35.87 2.81 -30.36
CA ASP A 336 -36.36 1.72 -31.22
C ASP A 336 -36.15 0.33 -30.62
N VAL A 337 -35.04 0.11 -29.94
CA VAL A 337 -34.68 -1.21 -29.38
C VAL A 337 -35.21 -1.33 -27.96
N VAL A 338 -34.95 -0.35 -27.11
CA VAL A 338 -35.51 -0.30 -25.75
C VAL A 338 -37.00 0.07 -25.78
N GLY A 339 -37.45 0.84 -26.77
CA GLY A 339 -38.86 1.19 -26.94
C GLY A 339 -39.33 2.38 -26.11
N ALA A 340 -38.41 3.17 -25.54
CA ALA A 340 -38.75 4.37 -24.77
C ALA A 340 -39.19 5.50 -25.72
N ARG A 341 -40.51 5.63 -25.92
CA ARG A 341 -41.11 6.60 -26.87
C ARG A 341 -41.54 7.94 -26.24
N GLU A 342 -41.45 8.05 -24.92
CA GLU A 342 -41.76 9.28 -24.22
C GLU A 342 -40.47 9.86 -23.65
N VAL A 343 -40.31 11.18 -23.74
CA VAL A 343 -39.05 11.87 -23.40
C VAL A 343 -38.60 11.58 -21.96
N HIS A 344 -39.53 11.42 -21.02
CA HIS A 344 -39.19 11.10 -19.64
C HIS A 344 -38.74 9.64 -19.45
N HIS A 345 -39.22 8.69 -20.28
CA HIS A 345 -38.69 7.33 -20.29
C HIS A 345 -37.31 7.25 -20.94
N ILE A 346 -37.06 8.03 -22.01
CA ILE A 346 -35.74 8.12 -22.64
C ILE A 346 -34.69 8.58 -21.60
N ALA A 347 -35.07 9.54 -20.75
CA ALA A 347 -34.19 10.08 -19.71
C ALA A 347 -33.76 9.06 -18.65
N LEU A 348 -34.51 7.97 -18.46
CA LEU A 348 -34.12 6.90 -17.54
C LEU A 348 -32.89 6.12 -18.04
N PHE A 349 -32.63 6.12 -19.35
CA PHE A 349 -31.58 5.32 -19.98
C PHE A 349 -30.27 6.09 -20.21
N ASP A 350 -29.83 6.87 -19.22
CA ASP A 350 -28.68 7.77 -19.36
C ASP A 350 -27.35 7.05 -19.58
N GLU A 351 -27.12 5.89 -18.97
CA GLU A 351 -25.91 5.07 -19.18
C GLU A 351 -25.82 4.57 -20.62
N PHE A 352 -26.92 4.01 -21.17
CA PHE A 352 -26.96 3.63 -22.59
C PHE A 352 -26.74 4.84 -23.51
N LEU A 353 -27.28 6.01 -23.14
CA LEU A 353 -27.08 7.22 -23.94
C LEU A 353 -25.63 7.69 -23.93
N ARG A 354 -24.83 7.39 -22.90
CA ARG A 354 -23.44 7.85 -22.73
C ARG A 354 -22.37 6.85 -23.16
N CYS A 355 -22.70 5.58 -23.31
CA CYS A 355 -21.71 4.54 -23.64
C CYS A 355 -21.40 4.44 -25.13
N ASP A 356 -20.15 4.11 -25.48
CA ASP A 356 -19.72 3.91 -26.87
C ASP A 356 -20.22 2.57 -27.45
N THR A 357 -20.34 1.55 -26.60
CA THR A 357 -20.84 0.21 -26.96
C THR A 357 -22.20 -0.03 -26.33
N LEU A 358 -23.12 -0.60 -27.13
CA LEU A 358 -24.52 -0.84 -26.73
C LEU A 358 -24.82 -2.34 -26.78
N PRO A 359 -25.71 -2.85 -25.91
CA PRO A 359 -26.17 -4.24 -25.97
C PRO A 359 -26.83 -4.57 -27.30
N ASP A 360 -26.77 -5.83 -27.73
CA ASP A 360 -27.51 -6.28 -28.90
C ASP A 360 -29.02 -6.29 -28.64
N ALA A 361 -29.82 -6.07 -29.69
CA ALA A 361 -31.28 -6.10 -29.59
C ALA A 361 -31.83 -7.43 -29.05
N ALA A 362 -31.13 -8.55 -29.26
CA ALA A 362 -31.49 -9.84 -28.70
C ALA A 362 -31.39 -9.87 -27.16
N VAL A 363 -30.39 -9.18 -26.59
CA VAL A 363 -30.17 -9.07 -25.15
C VAL A 363 -31.25 -8.21 -24.50
N ILE A 364 -31.61 -7.09 -25.13
CA ILE A 364 -32.71 -6.23 -24.67
C ILE A 364 -34.06 -6.96 -24.74
N ARG A 365 -34.32 -7.72 -25.81
CA ARG A 365 -35.54 -8.55 -25.89
C ARG A 365 -35.61 -9.62 -24.81
N ALA A 366 -34.47 -10.15 -24.35
CA ALA A 366 -34.44 -11.15 -23.29
C ALA A 366 -34.89 -10.60 -21.91
N VAL A 367 -34.78 -9.29 -21.68
CA VAL A 367 -35.24 -8.62 -20.45
C VAL A 367 -36.59 -7.92 -20.59
N GLN A 368 -37.05 -7.68 -21.82
CA GLN A 368 -38.37 -7.12 -22.13
C GLN A 368 -39.47 -8.21 -22.11
N VAL A 369 -39.68 -8.83 -20.96
CA VAL A 369 -40.78 -9.79 -20.72
C VAL A 369 -42.12 -9.02 -20.62
N PRO A 370 -43.27 -9.59 -21.03
CA PRO A 370 -44.56 -8.92 -20.89
C PRO A 370 -44.83 -8.45 -19.46
N GLY A 371 -44.95 -7.14 -19.26
CA GLY A 371 -45.20 -6.50 -17.96
C GLY A 371 -44.01 -5.77 -17.33
N SER A 372 -42.80 -5.84 -17.91
CA SER A 372 -41.64 -5.07 -17.45
C SER A 372 -41.84 -3.56 -17.63
N LYS A 373 -41.56 -2.77 -16.58
CA LYS A 373 -41.59 -1.30 -16.67
C LYS A 373 -40.26 -0.75 -17.16
N PHE A 374 -40.27 0.47 -17.71
CA PHE A 374 -39.05 1.14 -18.16
C PHE A 374 -38.09 1.43 -16.99
N GLU A 375 -38.62 1.72 -15.80
CA GLU A 375 -37.84 1.96 -14.59
C GLU A 375 -37.06 0.72 -14.15
N ASP A 376 -37.67 -0.46 -14.24
CA ASP A 376 -37.04 -1.73 -13.85
C ASP A 376 -35.88 -2.06 -14.81
N LEU A 377 -36.09 -1.85 -16.11
CA LEU A 377 -35.04 -2.02 -17.12
C LEU A 377 -33.92 -0.99 -16.97
N ALA A 378 -34.25 0.26 -16.64
CA ALA A 378 -33.28 1.33 -16.44
C ALA A 378 -32.29 1.02 -15.30
N GLN A 379 -32.73 0.34 -14.23
CA GLN A 379 -31.84 -0.08 -13.14
C GLN A 379 -30.79 -1.11 -13.58
N THR A 380 -31.05 -1.86 -14.66
CA THR A 380 -30.17 -2.94 -15.15
C THR A 380 -29.10 -2.50 -16.15
N GLN A 381 -29.08 -1.23 -16.57
CA GLN A 381 -28.19 -0.74 -17.64
C GLN A 381 -26.73 -1.13 -17.43
N SER A 382 -26.20 -0.84 -16.23
CA SER A 382 -24.83 -1.16 -15.86
C SER A 382 -24.53 -2.66 -15.92
N PHE A 383 -25.47 -3.50 -15.46
CA PHE A 383 -25.35 -4.95 -15.55
C PHE A 383 -25.31 -5.42 -17.00
N LEU A 384 -26.22 -4.93 -17.85
CA LEU A 384 -26.32 -5.33 -19.25
C LEU A 384 -25.11 -4.89 -20.08
N LEU A 385 -24.63 -3.67 -19.87
CA LEU A 385 -23.40 -3.16 -20.51
C LEU A 385 -22.21 -4.03 -20.14
N THR A 386 -22.05 -4.30 -18.84
CA THR A 386 -20.95 -5.15 -18.33
C THR A 386 -21.04 -6.57 -18.88
N LEU A 387 -22.25 -7.13 -18.94
CA LEU A 387 -22.50 -8.46 -19.45
C LEU A 387 -22.13 -8.58 -20.93
N CYS A 388 -22.49 -7.59 -21.75
CA CYS A 388 -22.16 -7.55 -23.17
C CYS A 388 -20.67 -7.35 -23.44
N ASP A 389 -19.96 -6.61 -22.57
CA ASP A 389 -18.51 -6.42 -22.67
C ASP A 389 -17.74 -7.70 -22.31
N ARG A 390 -18.23 -8.47 -21.32
CA ARG A 390 -17.47 -9.56 -20.69
C ARG A 390 -17.89 -10.97 -21.09
N ARG A 391 -19.08 -11.16 -21.68
CA ARG A 391 -19.62 -12.50 -22.00
C ARG A 391 -19.69 -12.76 -23.48
N ALA A 392 -19.44 -14.02 -23.83
CA ALA A 392 -19.66 -14.51 -25.19
C ALA A 392 -21.16 -14.69 -25.48
N GLN A 393 -21.96 -15.11 -24.49
CA GLN A 393 -23.40 -15.33 -24.65
C GLN A 393 -24.26 -14.59 -23.60
N PRO A 394 -24.35 -13.24 -23.66
CA PRO A 394 -25.10 -12.43 -22.68
C PRO A 394 -26.57 -12.87 -22.50
N ALA A 395 -27.26 -13.18 -23.60
CA ALA A 395 -28.68 -13.59 -23.54
C ALA A 395 -28.88 -14.92 -22.78
N ARG A 396 -27.90 -15.83 -22.82
CA ARG A 396 -27.94 -17.09 -22.07
C ARG A 396 -27.84 -16.85 -20.57
N VAL A 397 -26.96 -15.94 -20.14
CA VAL A 397 -26.82 -15.57 -18.72
C VAL A 397 -28.11 -15.00 -18.16
N ILE A 398 -28.77 -14.10 -18.90
CA ILE A 398 -30.07 -13.54 -18.52
C ILE A 398 -31.11 -14.65 -18.40
N ALA A 399 -31.21 -15.53 -19.40
CA ALA A 399 -32.15 -16.65 -19.37
C ALA A 399 -31.92 -17.57 -18.16
N LEU A 400 -30.68 -17.84 -17.77
CA LEU A 400 -30.35 -18.65 -16.59
C LEU A 400 -30.80 -17.99 -15.28
N LEU A 401 -30.62 -16.68 -15.14
CA LEU A 401 -31.01 -15.94 -13.93
C LEU A 401 -32.54 -15.77 -13.80
N LEU A 402 -33.23 -15.63 -14.93
CA LEU A 402 -34.70 -15.49 -14.96
C LEU A 402 -35.44 -16.83 -14.87
N ALA A 403 -34.77 -17.96 -15.15
CA ALA A 403 -35.39 -19.28 -15.10
C ALA A 403 -35.77 -19.72 -13.68
N GLU A 404 -36.82 -20.54 -13.58
CA GLU A 404 -37.15 -21.28 -12.35
C GLU A 404 -36.01 -22.25 -11.99
N PRO A 405 -35.63 -22.39 -10.71
CA PRO A 405 -36.30 -21.91 -9.49
C PRO A 405 -35.86 -20.52 -8.99
N HIS A 406 -34.98 -19.83 -9.73
CA HIS A 406 -34.39 -18.55 -9.31
C HIS A 406 -35.35 -17.39 -9.49
N ALA A 407 -36.03 -17.35 -10.64
CA ALA A 407 -37.09 -16.43 -11.00
C ALA A 407 -36.78 -14.97 -10.61
N LEU A 408 -35.54 -14.50 -10.89
CA LEU A 408 -35.18 -13.11 -10.63
C LEU A 408 -36.09 -12.19 -11.43
N ARG A 409 -36.48 -11.07 -10.83
CA ARG A 409 -37.14 -9.98 -11.54
C ARG A 409 -36.11 -9.12 -12.24
N ILE A 410 -36.54 -8.36 -13.25
CA ILE A 410 -35.65 -7.53 -14.05
C ILE A 410 -34.90 -6.53 -13.17
N GLU A 411 -35.58 -5.84 -12.27
CA GLU A 411 -34.96 -4.88 -11.35
C GLU A 411 -33.88 -5.51 -10.46
N GLN A 412 -33.96 -6.82 -10.20
CA GLN A 412 -32.98 -7.54 -9.35
C GLN A 412 -31.69 -7.89 -10.10
N LEU A 413 -31.70 -7.93 -11.44
CA LEU A 413 -30.49 -8.16 -12.23
C LEU A 413 -29.45 -7.04 -12.01
N ALA A 414 -29.88 -5.84 -11.64
CA ALA A 414 -28.99 -4.73 -11.26
C ALA A 414 -28.04 -5.09 -10.09
N HIS A 415 -28.46 -6.05 -9.25
CA HIS A 415 -27.73 -6.56 -8.10
C HIS A 415 -26.99 -7.88 -8.39
N CYS A 416 -26.84 -8.26 -9.65
CA CYS A 416 -26.18 -9.51 -10.07
C CYS A 416 -24.85 -9.27 -10.80
N ARG A 417 -24.13 -8.20 -10.45
CA ARG A 417 -22.93 -7.75 -11.17
C ARG A 417 -21.87 -8.84 -11.28
N SER A 418 -21.66 -9.62 -10.23
CA SER A 418 -20.64 -10.67 -10.23
C SER A 418 -20.95 -11.79 -11.23
N TYR A 419 -22.23 -12.08 -11.46
CA TYR A 419 -22.68 -13.05 -12.48
C TYR A 419 -22.49 -12.53 -13.91
N ALA A 420 -22.36 -11.21 -14.12
CA ALA A 420 -22.01 -10.65 -15.42
C ALA A 420 -20.51 -10.69 -15.73
N VAL A 421 -19.66 -10.62 -14.71
CA VAL A 421 -18.20 -10.43 -14.88
C VAL A 421 -17.42 -11.74 -14.84
N HIS A 422 -17.77 -12.67 -13.94
CA HIS A 422 -16.86 -13.75 -13.54
C HIS A 422 -17.27 -15.13 -14.05
N ARG A 423 -16.31 -15.96 -14.51
CA ARG A 423 -16.49 -17.39 -14.89
C ARG A 423 -17.36 -17.65 -16.13
N SER A 424 -17.32 -18.83 -16.73
CA SER A 424 -18.10 -19.10 -17.96
C SER A 424 -19.61 -19.23 -17.71
N GLU A 425 -20.40 -19.19 -18.79
CA GLU A 425 -21.85 -19.41 -18.74
C GLU A 425 -22.22 -20.84 -18.27
N ASP A 426 -21.38 -21.83 -18.60
CA ASP A 426 -21.55 -23.22 -18.14
C ASP A 426 -21.29 -23.34 -16.63
N GLU A 427 -20.28 -22.64 -16.11
CA GLU A 427 -20.01 -22.59 -14.68
C GLU A 427 -21.12 -21.87 -13.90
N LEU A 428 -21.70 -20.81 -14.46
CA LEU A 428 -22.88 -20.15 -13.87
C LEU A 428 -24.05 -21.13 -13.74
N GLN A 429 -24.36 -21.86 -14.81
CA GLN A 429 -25.43 -22.85 -14.81
C GLN A 429 -25.20 -23.93 -13.75
N GLN A 430 -23.98 -24.45 -13.65
CA GLN A 430 -23.62 -25.44 -12.62
C GLN A 430 -23.74 -24.88 -11.20
N PHE A 431 -23.34 -23.61 -11.02
CA PHE A 431 -23.41 -22.95 -9.72
C PHE A 431 -24.86 -22.74 -9.27
N LEU A 432 -25.69 -22.22 -10.15
CA LEU A 432 -27.12 -22.03 -9.91
C LEU A 432 -27.85 -23.35 -9.63
N ALA A 433 -27.53 -24.40 -10.37
CA ALA A 433 -28.05 -25.75 -10.13
C ALA A 433 -27.61 -26.29 -8.74
N THR A 434 -26.37 -26.03 -8.34
CA THR A 434 -25.86 -26.40 -7.01
C THR A 434 -26.63 -25.68 -5.89
N LEU A 435 -26.89 -24.37 -6.05
CA LEU A 435 -27.70 -23.63 -5.09
C LEU A 435 -29.12 -24.20 -4.99
N ALA A 436 -29.76 -24.51 -6.13
CA ALA A 436 -31.08 -25.11 -6.17
C ALA A 436 -31.13 -26.47 -5.46
N GLN A 437 -30.14 -27.34 -5.71
CA GLN A 437 -30.02 -28.66 -5.08
C GLN A 437 -29.98 -28.56 -3.54
N HIS A 438 -29.38 -27.51 -2.99
CA HIS A 438 -29.26 -27.29 -1.54
C HIS A 438 -30.34 -26.35 -0.98
N GLY A 439 -31.40 -26.05 -1.73
CA GLY A 439 -32.53 -25.22 -1.29
C GLY A 439 -32.22 -23.72 -1.19
N PHE A 440 -31.15 -23.26 -1.84
CA PHE A 440 -30.77 -21.84 -1.96
C PHE A 440 -30.94 -21.30 -3.39
N GLY A 441 -31.65 -22.04 -4.26
CA GLY A 441 -31.93 -21.62 -5.62
C GLY A 441 -33.01 -20.56 -5.75
N THR A 442 -33.54 -20.00 -4.66
CA THR A 442 -34.54 -18.93 -4.73
C THR A 442 -33.89 -17.59 -5.12
N THR A 443 -34.71 -16.61 -5.49
CA THR A 443 -34.27 -15.23 -5.77
C THR A 443 -33.37 -14.65 -4.68
N VAL A 444 -33.77 -14.78 -3.41
CA VAL A 444 -33.00 -14.29 -2.25
C VAL A 444 -31.67 -15.05 -2.13
N GLY A 445 -31.66 -16.34 -2.43
CA GLY A 445 -30.44 -17.15 -2.40
C GLY A 445 -29.45 -16.80 -3.49
N VAL A 446 -29.90 -16.61 -4.73
CA VAL A 446 -29.01 -16.19 -5.83
C VAL A 446 -28.38 -14.83 -5.52
N LEU A 447 -29.14 -13.87 -5.00
CA LEU A 447 -28.58 -12.57 -4.60
C LEU A 447 -27.58 -12.69 -3.43
N ALA A 448 -27.86 -13.53 -2.44
CA ALA A 448 -26.98 -13.73 -1.29
C ALA A 448 -25.63 -14.37 -1.66
N PHE A 449 -25.63 -15.27 -2.64
CA PHE A 449 -24.47 -16.04 -3.07
C PHE A 449 -23.63 -15.35 -4.16
N GLU A 450 -23.92 -14.09 -4.47
CA GLU A 450 -23.18 -13.30 -5.44
C GLU A 450 -21.68 -13.21 -5.07
N GLU A 451 -21.37 -12.89 -3.81
CA GLU A 451 -19.98 -12.81 -3.32
C GLU A 451 -19.28 -14.18 -3.27
N VAL A 452 -20.04 -15.27 -3.10
CA VAL A 452 -19.49 -16.64 -3.19
C VAL A 452 -19.09 -16.94 -4.63
N TYR A 453 -19.91 -16.57 -5.60
CA TYR A 453 -19.62 -16.77 -7.02
C TYR A 453 -18.43 -15.91 -7.50
N LYS A 454 -18.32 -14.69 -6.99
CA LYS A 454 -17.17 -13.81 -7.21
C LYS A 454 -15.86 -14.38 -6.66
N SER A 455 -15.90 -15.11 -5.56
CA SER A 455 -14.71 -15.77 -5.00
C SER A 455 -14.14 -16.82 -5.96
N TRP A 456 -12.93 -17.34 -5.73
CA TRP A 456 -12.36 -18.42 -6.56
C TRP A 456 -12.84 -19.82 -6.16
N LEU A 457 -13.81 -19.93 -5.24
CA LEU A 457 -14.34 -21.22 -4.77
C LEU A 457 -14.97 -22.00 -5.92
N GLN A 458 -14.45 -23.20 -6.17
CA GLN A 458 -15.00 -24.08 -7.20
C GLN A 458 -16.44 -24.47 -6.86
N THR A 459 -17.31 -24.51 -7.87
CA THR A 459 -18.74 -24.85 -7.69
C THR A 459 -18.93 -26.19 -6.96
N SER A 460 -18.11 -27.19 -7.27
CA SER A 460 -18.13 -28.49 -6.58
C SER A 460 -17.83 -28.39 -5.08
N LYS A 461 -16.91 -27.50 -4.68
CA LYS A 461 -16.55 -27.24 -3.29
C LYS A 461 -17.63 -26.45 -2.56
N VAL A 462 -18.30 -25.52 -3.24
CA VAL A 462 -19.48 -24.83 -2.70
C VAL A 462 -20.60 -25.82 -2.39
N GLY A 463 -20.91 -26.76 -3.28
CA GLY A 463 -21.91 -27.79 -3.02
C GLY A 463 -21.58 -28.63 -1.78
N ARG A 464 -20.33 -29.07 -1.65
CA ARG A 464 -19.85 -29.79 -0.46
C ARG A 464 -19.96 -28.98 0.84
N LEU A 465 -19.60 -27.69 0.81
CA LEU A 465 -19.77 -26.79 1.95
C LEU A 465 -21.25 -26.59 2.32
N LEU A 466 -22.14 -26.44 1.34
CA LEU A 466 -23.58 -26.33 1.58
C LEU A 466 -24.15 -27.62 2.14
N ALA A 467 -23.66 -28.78 1.71
CA ALA A 467 -24.03 -30.06 2.30
C ALA A 467 -23.66 -30.12 3.79
N LEU A 468 -22.45 -29.68 4.17
CA LEU A 468 -22.04 -29.55 5.56
C LEU A 468 -22.93 -28.58 6.34
N TYR A 469 -23.18 -27.40 5.78
CA TYR A 469 -24.04 -26.39 6.41
C TYR A 469 -25.45 -26.95 6.70
N ARG A 470 -26.04 -27.66 5.74
CA ARG A 470 -27.38 -28.25 5.87
C ARG A 470 -27.44 -29.42 6.86
N ARG A 471 -26.32 -30.06 7.19
CA ARG A 471 -26.26 -31.11 8.23
C ARG A 471 -26.35 -30.53 9.65
N LEU A 472 -26.06 -29.24 9.85
CA LEU A 472 -26.12 -28.60 11.15
C LEU A 472 -27.58 -28.23 11.49
N ARG A 473 -28.11 -28.76 12.60
CA ARG A 473 -29.51 -28.62 13.02
C ARG A 473 -29.91 -27.18 13.35
N ASP A 474 -28.96 -26.38 13.83
CA ASP A 474 -29.12 -24.97 14.19
C ASP A 474 -28.68 -24.01 13.07
N ALA A 475 -28.42 -24.52 11.86
CA ALA A 475 -28.15 -23.67 10.70
C ALA A 475 -29.42 -22.90 10.30
N PRO A 476 -29.40 -21.56 10.29
CA PRO A 476 -30.55 -20.79 9.85
C PRO A 476 -30.86 -21.07 8.38
N PRO A 477 -32.14 -21.09 7.96
CA PRO A 477 -32.50 -21.22 6.56
C PRO A 477 -32.18 -19.97 5.73
N ASP A 478 -31.72 -18.90 6.38
CA ASP A 478 -31.35 -17.62 5.76
C ASP A 478 -30.19 -17.79 4.76
N PRO A 479 -30.41 -17.49 3.46
CA PRO A 479 -29.36 -17.59 2.46
C PRO A 479 -28.16 -16.67 2.72
N GLN A 480 -28.36 -15.49 3.33
CA GLN A 480 -27.26 -14.57 3.62
C GLN A 480 -26.31 -15.14 4.68
N ALA A 481 -26.86 -15.76 5.73
CA ALA A 481 -26.07 -16.48 6.72
C ALA A 481 -25.33 -17.68 6.12
N ALA A 482 -25.95 -18.42 5.21
CA ALA A 482 -25.32 -19.54 4.51
C ALA A 482 -24.15 -19.10 3.62
N ALA A 483 -24.33 -18.05 2.80
CA ALA A 483 -23.28 -17.51 1.95
C ALA A 483 -22.08 -17.01 2.77
N LYS A 484 -22.33 -16.26 3.86
CA LYS A 484 -21.28 -15.83 4.80
C LYS A 484 -20.54 -17.01 5.43
N TRP A 485 -21.27 -18.06 5.80
CA TRP A 485 -20.67 -19.27 6.37
C TRP A 485 -19.77 -19.99 5.36
N VAL A 486 -20.21 -20.13 4.10
CA VAL A 486 -19.41 -20.76 3.02
C VAL A 486 -18.09 -20.01 2.80
N ILE A 487 -18.13 -18.68 2.72
CA ILE A 487 -16.91 -17.85 2.58
C ILE A 487 -16.01 -17.98 3.81
N ALA A 488 -16.60 -17.98 5.01
CA ALA A 488 -15.86 -18.05 6.26
C ALA A 488 -15.17 -19.40 6.49
N VAL A 489 -15.76 -20.49 6.03
CA VAL A 489 -15.17 -21.84 6.13
C VAL A 489 -14.15 -22.08 5.01
N GLY A 490 -14.50 -21.73 3.77
CA GLY A 490 -13.63 -21.89 2.60
C GLY A 490 -13.38 -23.35 2.21
N GLU A 491 -12.63 -23.58 1.11
CA GLU A 491 -12.43 -24.93 0.55
C GLU A 491 -11.19 -25.67 1.07
N LYS A 492 -10.27 -24.95 1.73
CA LYS A 492 -8.90 -25.43 1.95
C LYS A 492 -8.77 -26.70 2.79
N TYR A 493 -9.59 -26.80 3.85
CA TYR A 493 -9.57 -27.91 4.79
C TYR A 493 -10.84 -28.76 4.72
N LEU A 494 -11.53 -28.71 3.58
CA LEU A 494 -12.86 -29.28 3.44
C LEU A 494 -12.87 -30.80 3.66
N ASP A 495 -11.88 -31.52 3.12
CA ASP A 495 -11.79 -32.98 3.29
C ASP A 495 -11.62 -33.38 4.76
N SER A 496 -10.83 -32.63 5.52
CA SER A 496 -10.64 -32.84 6.97
C SER A 496 -11.88 -32.44 7.77
N LEU A 497 -12.55 -31.35 7.41
CA LEU A 497 -13.79 -30.91 8.06
C LEU A 497 -14.93 -31.91 7.88
N GLU A 498 -15.11 -32.44 6.67
CA GLU A 498 -16.10 -33.48 6.39
C GLU A 498 -15.82 -34.72 7.22
N TYR A 499 -14.56 -35.17 7.24
CA TYR A 499 -14.15 -36.31 8.05
C TYR A 499 -14.43 -36.10 9.54
N LEU A 500 -14.03 -34.95 10.11
CA LEU A 500 -14.26 -34.65 11.53
C LEU A 500 -15.76 -34.53 11.86
N THR A 501 -16.55 -33.95 10.96
CA THR A 501 -18.00 -33.81 11.14
C THR A 501 -18.65 -35.19 11.22
N GLU A 502 -18.21 -36.13 10.39
CA GLU A 502 -18.70 -37.51 10.38
C GLU A 502 -18.20 -38.32 11.58
N ALA A 503 -16.90 -38.27 11.86
CA ALA A 503 -16.26 -39.01 12.96
C ALA A 503 -16.82 -38.63 14.34
N PHE A 504 -17.10 -37.34 14.57
CA PHE A 504 -17.66 -36.85 15.84
C PHE A 504 -19.18 -36.69 15.83
N GLN A 505 -19.87 -37.08 14.75
CA GLN A 505 -21.32 -36.92 14.58
C GLN A 505 -21.78 -35.48 14.90
N VAL A 506 -21.06 -34.49 14.38
CA VAL A 506 -21.33 -33.07 14.64
C VAL A 506 -22.63 -32.67 13.97
N THR A 507 -23.58 -32.19 14.78
CA THR A 507 -24.93 -31.86 14.32
C THR A 507 -25.35 -30.43 14.69
N ASP A 508 -24.48 -29.64 15.31
CA ASP A 508 -24.76 -28.24 15.65
C ASP A 508 -23.50 -27.37 15.43
N ARG A 509 -23.70 -26.05 15.29
CA ARG A 509 -22.61 -25.11 15.00
C ARG A 509 -21.62 -24.99 16.16
N GLY A 510 -22.07 -25.14 17.40
CA GLY A 510 -21.20 -25.08 18.57
C GLY A 510 -20.15 -26.18 18.52
N ALA A 511 -20.59 -27.42 18.31
CA ALA A 511 -19.72 -28.57 18.11
C ALA A 511 -18.85 -28.42 16.84
N PHE A 512 -19.39 -27.86 15.75
CA PHE A 512 -18.60 -27.55 14.55
C PHE A 512 -17.44 -26.60 14.83
N GLN A 513 -17.66 -25.53 15.62
CA GLN A 513 -16.58 -24.62 16.01
C GLN A 513 -15.53 -25.29 16.90
N GLN A 514 -15.92 -26.30 17.70
CA GLN A 514 -14.96 -27.05 18.51
C GLN A 514 -14.04 -27.94 17.68
N ILE A 515 -14.53 -28.53 16.58
CA ILE A 515 -13.72 -29.39 15.71
C ILE A 515 -12.93 -28.62 14.65
N ARG A 516 -13.38 -27.43 14.26
CA ARG A 516 -12.78 -26.63 13.18
C ARG A 516 -11.26 -26.45 13.30
N PRO A 517 -10.67 -26.18 14.49
CA PRO A 517 -9.21 -26.02 14.61
C PRO A 517 -8.40 -27.26 14.18
N PHE A 518 -8.97 -28.46 14.28
CA PHE A 518 -8.29 -29.71 13.91
C PHE A 518 -8.26 -29.97 12.42
N ALA A 519 -9.11 -29.29 11.63
CA ALA A 519 -9.19 -29.52 10.19
C ALA A 519 -7.90 -29.18 9.43
N ARG A 520 -7.00 -28.45 10.08
CA ARG A 520 -5.67 -28.13 9.57
C ARG A 520 -4.75 -29.34 9.51
N ILE A 521 -5.04 -30.37 10.29
CA ILE A 521 -4.40 -31.68 10.18
C ILE A 521 -5.01 -32.40 8.97
N ALA A 522 -4.17 -33.01 8.14
CA ALA A 522 -4.62 -33.74 6.97
C ALA A 522 -5.62 -34.85 7.34
N LYS A 523 -6.63 -35.07 6.49
CA LYS A 523 -7.72 -36.03 6.70
C LYS A 523 -7.22 -37.41 7.12
N ASN A 524 -6.23 -37.96 6.42
CA ASN A 524 -5.74 -39.30 6.70
C ASN A 524 -4.94 -39.39 8.01
N VAL A 525 -4.28 -38.30 8.41
CA VAL A 525 -3.60 -38.22 9.71
C VAL A 525 -4.62 -38.12 10.84
N LEU A 526 -5.70 -37.37 10.65
CA LEU A 526 -6.85 -37.37 11.57
C LEU A 526 -7.49 -38.76 11.66
N ALA A 527 -7.66 -39.44 10.53
CA ALA A 527 -8.22 -40.78 10.50
C ALA A 527 -7.36 -41.79 11.26
N TRP A 528 -6.06 -41.75 11.06
CA TRP A 528 -5.13 -42.54 11.86
C TRP A 528 -5.21 -42.21 13.37
N ALA A 529 -5.30 -40.95 13.75
CA ALA A 529 -5.40 -40.56 15.15
C ALA A 529 -6.70 -41.04 15.82
N ILE A 530 -7.82 -40.94 15.12
CA ILE A 530 -9.15 -41.29 15.64
C ILE A 530 -9.39 -42.80 15.57
N GLU A 531 -9.22 -43.40 14.39
CA GLU A 531 -9.52 -44.82 14.14
C GLU A 531 -8.37 -45.73 14.58
N GLY A 532 -7.12 -45.37 14.23
CA GLY A 532 -5.94 -46.19 14.52
C GLY A 532 -5.45 -46.09 15.97
N ARG A 533 -5.50 -44.89 16.55
CA ARG A 533 -5.02 -44.64 17.93
C ARG A 533 -6.12 -44.44 18.98
N GLY A 534 -7.38 -44.38 18.58
CA GLY A 534 -8.51 -44.27 19.51
C GLY A 534 -8.71 -42.89 20.14
N HIS A 535 -8.23 -41.80 19.51
CA HIS A 535 -8.54 -40.43 19.95
C HIS A 535 -9.97 -40.02 19.58
N ALA A 536 -10.96 -40.76 20.10
CA ALA A 536 -12.36 -40.68 19.72
C ALA A 536 -13.16 -39.52 20.35
N THR A 537 -12.51 -38.59 21.07
CA THR A 537 -13.16 -37.38 21.62
C THR A 537 -12.40 -36.11 21.25
N VAL A 538 -13.10 -34.99 21.17
CA VAL A 538 -12.50 -33.67 20.91
C VAL A 538 -11.44 -33.33 21.95
N GLU A 539 -11.65 -33.68 23.22
CA GLU A 539 -10.66 -33.44 24.29
C GLU A 539 -9.43 -34.36 24.16
N ALA A 540 -9.61 -35.61 23.73
CA ALA A 540 -8.48 -36.50 23.43
C ALA A 540 -7.64 -35.96 22.26
N LEU A 541 -8.27 -35.51 21.17
CA LEU A 541 -7.56 -34.87 20.06
C LEU A 541 -6.87 -33.57 20.49
N ARG A 542 -7.52 -32.76 21.33
CA ARG A 542 -6.92 -31.55 21.90
C ARG A 542 -5.67 -31.86 22.70
N THR A 543 -5.75 -32.87 23.56
CA THR A 543 -4.64 -33.31 24.41
C THR A 543 -3.49 -33.85 23.56
N TRP A 544 -3.80 -34.72 22.59
CA TRP A 544 -2.81 -35.26 21.67
C TRP A 544 -2.14 -34.15 20.84
N ARG A 545 -2.92 -33.23 20.25
CA ARG A 545 -2.40 -32.10 19.45
C ARG A 545 -1.42 -31.23 20.25
N ARG A 546 -1.62 -31.02 21.56
CA ARG A 546 -0.67 -30.29 22.42
C ARG A 546 0.70 -30.97 22.50
N SER A 547 0.72 -32.29 22.49
CA SER A 547 1.95 -33.10 22.56
C SER A 547 2.53 -33.49 21.19
N ALA A 548 1.81 -33.25 20.09
CA ALA A 548 2.17 -33.69 18.74
C ALA A 548 2.81 -32.56 17.92
N ARG A 549 4.09 -32.31 18.16
CA ARG A 549 4.84 -31.22 17.50
C ARG A 549 4.88 -31.44 15.98
N GLY A 550 4.57 -30.42 15.18
CA GLY A 550 4.67 -30.47 13.71
C GLY A 550 3.53 -31.19 12.98
N ILE A 551 2.50 -31.68 13.68
CA ILE A 551 1.43 -32.51 13.09
C ILE A 551 0.66 -31.84 11.94
N GLU A 552 0.48 -30.52 11.99
CA GLU A 552 -0.26 -29.75 10.97
C GLU A 552 0.51 -29.60 9.65
N GLN A 553 1.81 -29.92 9.65
CA GLN A 553 2.66 -29.86 8.47
C GLN A 553 2.67 -31.20 7.72
N VAL A 554 2.14 -32.27 8.31
CA VAL A 554 2.13 -33.60 7.70
C VAL A 554 1.15 -33.61 6.52
N ASP A 555 1.64 -34.02 5.35
CA ASP A 555 0.82 -34.09 4.14
C ASP A 555 -0.23 -35.21 4.26
N ASN A 556 -1.22 -35.22 3.37
CA ASN A 556 -2.32 -36.18 3.38
C ASN A 556 -1.92 -37.56 2.80
N TYR A 557 -1.01 -38.26 3.47
CA TYR A 557 -0.59 -39.61 3.09
C TYR A 557 -1.61 -40.67 3.52
N GLU A 558 -1.79 -41.72 2.73
CA GLU A 558 -2.67 -42.84 3.12
C GLU A 558 -2.06 -43.58 4.31
N TRP A 559 -2.70 -43.47 5.47
CA TRP A 559 -2.12 -43.98 6.71
C TRP A 559 -2.14 -45.50 6.82
N ARG A 560 -3.02 -46.18 6.06
CA ARG A 560 -3.10 -47.64 6.01
C ARG A 560 -1.98 -48.27 5.18
N GLU A 561 -1.23 -47.48 4.42
CA GLU A 561 -0.01 -47.98 3.78
C GLU A 561 1.02 -48.32 4.85
N PRO A 562 1.63 -49.53 4.83
CA PRO A 562 2.50 -50.00 5.91
C PRO A 562 3.66 -49.04 6.23
N VAL A 563 4.27 -48.44 5.21
CA VAL A 563 5.36 -47.47 5.38
C VAL A 563 4.88 -46.23 6.11
N THR A 564 3.80 -45.61 5.62
CA THR A 564 3.20 -44.42 6.23
C THR A 564 2.77 -44.69 7.67
N GLN A 565 2.16 -45.85 7.93
CA GLN A 565 1.77 -46.26 9.27
C GLN A 565 2.96 -46.31 10.22
N ILE A 566 4.07 -46.94 9.81
CA ILE A 566 5.29 -47.04 10.62
C ILE A 566 5.86 -45.64 10.93
N LEU A 567 5.88 -44.74 9.94
CA LEU A 567 6.37 -43.37 10.13
C LEU A 567 5.50 -42.59 11.11
N LEU A 568 4.18 -42.71 11.02
CA LEU A 568 3.25 -42.06 11.94
C LEU A 568 3.34 -42.66 13.35
N GLU A 569 3.48 -43.98 13.48
CA GLU A 569 3.65 -44.67 14.78
C GLU A 569 4.94 -44.24 15.49
N ASP A 570 6.07 -44.17 14.78
CA ASP A 570 7.35 -43.71 15.33
C ASP A 570 7.27 -42.23 15.74
N ALA A 571 6.72 -41.37 14.89
CA ALA A 571 6.49 -39.95 15.21
C ALA A 571 5.60 -39.77 16.44
N ALA A 572 4.54 -40.57 16.57
CA ALA A 572 3.66 -40.57 17.73
C ALA A 572 4.36 -40.94 19.03
N ALA A 573 5.19 -41.99 18.98
CA ALA A 573 5.95 -42.47 20.14
C ALA A 573 6.95 -41.41 20.63
N ARG A 574 7.48 -40.60 19.72
CA ARG A 574 8.41 -39.51 20.00
C ARG A 574 7.73 -38.17 20.33
N GLY A 575 6.46 -38.00 19.96
CA GLY A 575 5.76 -36.71 20.03
C GLY A 575 6.24 -35.68 19.00
N ASP A 576 6.91 -36.12 17.93
CA ASP A 576 7.53 -35.23 16.93
C ASP A 576 7.22 -35.72 15.51
N PHE A 577 6.41 -34.94 14.78
CA PHE A 577 5.92 -35.21 13.43
C PHE A 577 6.65 -34.41 12.35
N ILE A 578 7.61 -33.54 12.72
CA ILE A 578 8.30 -32.65 11.77
C ILE A 578 8.94 -33.40 10.61
N HIS A 579 9.43 -34.61 10.86
CA HIS A 579 10.19 -35.38 9.88
C HIS A 579 9.35 -36.38 9.06
N VAL A 580 8.05 -36.50 9.31
CA VAL A 580 7.21 -37.51 8.62
C VAL A 580 7.25 -37.31 7.11
N ASN A 581 7.03 -36.08 6.62
CA ASN A 581 7.06 -35.80 5.18
C ASN A 581 8.42 -36.09 4.56
N ARG A 582 9.50 -35.74 5.26
CA ARG A 582 10.87 -35.96 4.79
C ARG A 582 11.19 -37.45 4.72
N ASN A 583 10.88 -38.20 5.77
CA ASN A 583 11.08 -39.64 5.83
C ASN A 583 10.24 -40.36 4.76
N TRP A 584 9.00 -39.92 4.56
CA TRP A 584 8.12 -40.42 3.50
C TRP A 584 8.76 -40.18 2.12
N ARG A 585 9.18 -38.94 1.82
CA ARG A 585 9.87 -38.62 0.56
C ARG A 585 11.17 -39.40 0.37
N ALA A 586 11.97 -39.57 1.42
CA ALA A 586 13.23 -40.33 1.37
C ALA A 586 12.99 -41.79 0.97
N PHE A 587 11.99 -42.44 1.57
CA PHE A 587 11.61 -43.81 1.23
C PHE A 587 11.16 -43.94 -0.23
N TRP A 588 10.23 -43.09 -0.68
CA TRP A 588 9.71 -43.20 -2.04
C TRP A 588 10.70 -42.74 -3.12
N LYS A 589 11.59 -41.78 -2.80
CA LYS A 589 12.72 -41.42 -3.67
C LYS A 589 13.67 -42.60 -3.82
N ALA A 590 14.00 -43.29 -2.72
CA ALA A 590 14.80 -44.51 -2.78
C ALA A 590 14.12 -45.56 -3.69
N ARG A 591 12.81 -45.82 -3.50
CA ARG A 591 12.06 -46.83 -4.27
C ARG A 591 12.07 -46.53 -5.75
N ARG A 592 11.84 -45.26 -6.11
CA ARG A 592 11.87 -44.80 -7.50
C ARG A 592 13.25 -45.00 -8.13
N ASN A 593 14.30 -44.55 -7.45
CA ASN A 593 15.67 -44.65 -7.96
C ASN A 593 16.10 -46.11 -8.15
N GLU A 594 15.72 -46.98 -7.20
CA GLU A 594 16.02 -48.40 -7.30
C GLU A 594 15.24 -49.08 -8.44
N SER A 595 13.97 -48.74 -8.59
CA SER A 595 13.13 -49.25 -9.68
C SER A 595 13.69 -48.82 -11.05
N GLU A 596 14.11 -47.56 -11.19
CA GLU A 596 14.77 -47.06 -12.41
C GLU A 596 16.10 -47.78 -12.68
N ALA A 597 16.88 -48.09 -11.63
CA ALA A 597 18.16 -48.80 -11.76
C ALA A 597 17.99 -50.27 -12.19
N ILE A 598 16.97 -50.97 -11.68
CA ILE A 598 16.70 -52.38 -11.99
C ILE A 598 16.01 -52.54 -13.34
N VAL A 599 14.95 -51.76 -13.60
CA VAL A 599 14.13 -51.90 -14.81
C VAL A 599 14.79 -51.23 -16.02
N GLY A 600 15.52 -50.13 -15.80
CA GLY A 600 16.12 -49.32 -16.85
C GLY A 600 15.08 -48.45 -17.56
N ARG A 601 15.15 -47.13 -17.37
CA ARG A 601 14.20 -46.20 -17.99
C ARG A 601 14.39 -46.14 -19.53
N PRO A 602 13.31 -46.22 -20.33
CA PRO A 602 13.40 -46.04 -21.78
C PRO A 602 14.01 -44.69 -22.17
N ALA A 603 14.77 -44.66 -23.27
CA ALA A 603 15.38 -43.45 -23.79
C ALA A 603 14.32 -42.40 -24.19
N VAL A 604 14.71 -41.12 -24.14
CA VAL A 604 13.85 -40.01 -24.57
C VAL A 604 13.50 -40.18 -26.05
N GLY A 605 12.21 -40.34 -26.37
CA GLY A 605 11.70 -40.62 -27.72
C GLY A 605 11.36 -42.09 -28.00
N ALA A 606 11.46 -42.98 -27.01
CA ALA A 606 10.96 -44.35 -27.13
C ALA A 606 9.45 -44.40 -27.40
N ASP A 607 9.00 -45.48 -28.05
CA ASP A 607 7.58 -45.65 -28.39
C ASP A 607 6.70 -45.88 -27.15
N LYS A 608 5.38 -45.70 -27.32
CA LYS A 608 4.40 -45.85 -26.23
C LYS A 608 4.44 -47.25 -25.62
N MET A 609 4.70 -48.27 -26.43
CA MET A 609 4.75 -49.67 -25.99
C MET A 609 5.94 -49.95 -25.07
N ALA A 610 7.10 -49.34 -25.33
CA ALA A 610 8.26 -49.42 -24.44
C ALA A 610 7.99 -48.79 -23.06
N PHE A 611 7.24 -47.68 -23.01
CA PHE A 611 6.80 -47.10 -21.74
C PHE A 611 5.75 -47.95 -21.04
N GLU A 612 4.80 -48.56 -21.76
CA GLU A 612 3.82 -49.48 -21.18
C GLU A 612 4.49 -50.71 -20.57
N VAL A 613 5.49 -51.31 -21.24
CA VAL A 613 6.29 -52.43 -20.70
C VAL A 613 7.12 -52.00 -19.48
N TYR A 614 7.72 -50.82 -19.53
CA TYR A 614 8.45 -50.25 -18.39
C TYR A 614 7.54 -50.11 -17.16
N TRP A 615 6.37 -49.46 -17.31
CA TRP A 615 5.44 -49.26 -16.20
C TRP A 615 4.85 -50.57 -15.67
N ALA A 616 4.63 -51.58 -16.52
CA ALA A 616 4.21 -52.91 -16.09
C ALA A 616 5.27 -53.57 -15.18
N ARG A 617 6.55 -53.52 -15.57
CA ARG A 617 7.65 -54.06 -14.76
C ARG A 617 7.85 -53.30 -13.45
N VAL A 618 7.70 -51.97 -13.48
CA VAL A 618 7.75 -51.14 -12.27
C VAL A 618 6.61 -51.51 -11.31
N ALA A 619 5.39 -51.69 -11.83
CA ALA A 619 4.23 -52.07 -11.03
C ALA A 619 4.37 -53.46 -10.37
N GLU A 620 5.10 -54.39 -10.98
CA GLU A 620 5.45 -55.69 -10.39
C GLU A 620 6.56 -55.59 -9.32
N LEU A 621 7.54 -54.72 -9.53
CA LEU A 621 8.72 -54.59 -8.67
C LEU A 621 8.45 -53.78 -7.40
N GLU A 622 7.72 -52.66 -7.48
CA GLU A 622 7.55 -51.74 -6.36
C GLU A 622 6.96 -52.40 -5.09
N PRO A 623 5.92 -53.25 -5.17
CA PRO A 623 5.40 -53.95 -3.99
C PRO A 623 6.42 -54.87 -3.31
N LEU A 624 7.29 -55.53 -4.10
CA LEU A 624 8.34 -56.42 -3.59
C LEU A 624 9.43 -55.65 -2.85
N LEU A 625 9.79 -54.46 -3.35
CA LEU A 625 10.73 -53.57 -2.67
C LEU A 625 10.14 -53.08 -1.34
N GLU A 626 8.87 -52.67 -1.33
CA GLU A 626 8.20 -52.26 -0.10
C GLU A 626 8.23 -53.36 0.96
N GLU A 627 7.78 -54.57 0.64
CA GLU A 627 7.74 -55.70 1.57
C GLU A 627 9.12 -55.99 2.18
N ARG A 628 10.19 -55.94 1.36
CA ARG A 628 11.57 -56.15 1.81
C ARG A 628 12.10 -55.07 2.75
N ALA A 629 11.67 -53.82 2.59
CA ALA A 629 12.15 -52.72 3.44
C ALA A 629 11.43 -52.62 4.79
N LEU A 630 10.20 -53.11 4.91
CA LEU A 630 9.39 -52.94 6.13
C LEU A 630 10.07 -53.40 7.43
N PRO A 631 10.73 -54.59 7.48
CA PRO A 631 11.41 -55.04 8.70
C PRO A 631 12.56 -54.10 9.12
N HIS A 632 13.24 -53.51 8.14
CA HIS A 632 14.41 -52.65 8.35
C HIS A 632 14.02 -51.19 8.65
N LEU A 633 12.84 -50.75 8.23
CA LEU A 633 12.38 -49.37 8.45
C LEU A 633 12.22 -49.04 9.94
N ARG A 634 11.57 -49.93 10.70
CA ARG A 634 11.42 -49.77 12.16
C ARG A 634 12.78 -49.78 12.86
N HIS A 635 13.61 -50.75 12.53
CA HIS A 635 14.96 -50.87 13.08
C HIS A 635 15.81 -49.62 12.80
N GLN A 636 15.72 -49.08 11.59
CA GLN A 636 16.40 -47.85 11.22
C GLN A 636 15.90 -46.66 12.02
N LEU A 637 14.58 -46.43 12.10
CA LEU A 637 14.00 -45.31 12.86
C LEU A 637 14.43 -45.35 14.34
N GLU A 638 14.43 -46.53 14.96
CA GLU A 638 14.92 -46.71 16.32
C GLU A 638 16.41 -46.34 16.45
N ALA A 639 17.27 -46.88 15.57
CA ALA A 639 18.70 -46.65 15.60
C ALA A 639 19.08 -45.18 15.30
N THR A 640 18.40 -44.55 14.36
CA THR A 640 18.71 -43.17 13.92
C THR A 640 18.04 -42.10 14.77
N GLY A 641 17.05 -42.44 15.59
CA GLY A 641 16.31 -41.47 16.39
C GLY A 641 15.13 -40.83 15.67
N GLY A 642 14.54 -41.52 14.69
CA GLY A 642 13.35 -41.09 13.95
C GLY A 642 13.65 -40.61 12.53
N PHE A 643 14.79 -40.98 11.96
CA PHE A 643 15.23 -40.52 10.63
C PHE A 643 15.38 -41.66 9.61
N VAL A 644 14.85 -41.44 8.40
CA VAL A 644 14.99 -42.37 7.27
C VAL A 644 16.01 -41.85 6.26
N ALA A 645 17.21 -42.42 6.30
CA ALA A 645 18.25 -42.36 5.28
C ALA A 645 17.86 -43.23 4.07
N ALA A 646 17.82 -42.62 2.88
CA ALA A 646 17.46 -43.30 1.63
C ALA A 646 18.50 -44.36 1.24
N SER A 647 19.79 -44.09 1.50
CA SER A 647 20.89 -45.02 1.23
C SER A 647 20.77 -46.33 2.00
N LEU A 648 20.29 -46.29 3.25
CA LEU A 648 20.07 -47.49 4.08
C LEU A 648 18.90 -48.33 3.58
N ILE A 649 17.81 -47.68 3.13
CA ILE A 649 16.68 -48.39 2.51
C ILE A 649 17.15 -49.13 1.25
N ARG A 650 17.97 -48.50 0.41
CA ARG A 650 18.55 -49.16 -0.77
C ARG A 650 19.45 -50.33 -0.40
N ALA A 651 20.29 -50.17 0.63
CA ALA A 651 21.14 -51.26 1.12
C ALA A 651 20.30 -52.46 1.58
N ALA A 652 19.17 -52.22 2.26
CA ALA A 652 18.25 -53.26 2.71
C ALA A 652 17.64 -54.09 1.57
N TRP A 653 17.45 -53.50 0.39
CA TRP A 653 16.93 -54.23 -0.78
C TRP A 653 17.94 -55.17 -1.43
N HIS A 654 19.23 -54.87 -1.29
CA HIS A 654 20.31 -55.65 -1.89
C HIS A 654 20.75 -56.80 -0.97
N ASP A 655 21.09 -56.48 0.27
CA ASP A 655 21.67 -57.44 1.21
C ASP A 655 21.47 -56.98 2.67
N ALA A 656 20.96 -57.88 3.52
CA ALA A 656 20.75 -57.60 4.94
C ALA A 656 22.08 -57.30 5.67
N ARG A 657 23.18 -57.94 5.27
CA ARG A 657 24.50 -57.66 5.86
C ARG A 657 25.03 -56.29 5.43
N ALA A 658 24.82 -55.89 4.17
CA ALA A 658 25.13 -54.54 3.69
C ALA A 658 24.31 -53.48 4.44
N TYR A 659 23.03 -53.73 4.73
CA TYR A 659 22.22 -52.85 5.57
C TYR A 659 22.79 -52.69 6.97
N GLU A 660 23.12 -53.77 7.68
CA GLU A 660 23.69 -53.70 9.03
C GLU A 660 25.04 -52.96 9.06
N GLN A 661 25.90 -53.20 8.07
CA GLN A 661 27.16 -52.48 7.91
C GLN A 661 26.94 -50.99 7.62
N GLY A 662 25.97 -50.68 6.75
CA GLY A 662 25.54 -49.31 6.47
C GLY A 662 25.03 -48.62 7.72
N LEU A 663 24.16 -49.27 8.49
CA LEU A 663 23.58 -48.69 9.71
C LEU A 663 24.64 -48.43 10.78
N ALA A 664 25.60 -49.34 10.96
CA ALA A 664 26.74 -49.13 11.85
C ALA A 664 27.59 -47.93 11.40
N THR A 665 27.84 -47.81 10.10
CA THR A 665 28.57 -46.67 9.51
C THR A 665 27.82 -45.37 9.72
N PHE A 666 26.51 -45.35 9.44
CA PHE A 666 25.64 -44.19 9.64
C PHE A 666 25.63 -43.74 11.09
N THR A 667 25.52 -44.69 12.03
CA THR A 667 25.55 -44.39 13.47
C THR A 667 26.89 -43.78 13.89
N SER A 668 28.00 -44.27 13.32
CA SER A 668 29.33 -43.69 13.53
C SER A 668 29.43 -42.27 12.99
N GLU A 669 28.90 -42.02 11.78
CA GLU A 669 28.87 -40.69 11.16
C GLU A 669 28.02 -39.70 11.98
N VAL A 670 26.82 -40.10 12.42
CA VAL A 670 25.98 -39.28 13.31
C VAL A 670 26.71 -38.95 14.61
N LYS A 671 27.38 -39.92 15.22
CA LYS A 671 28.17 -39.67 16.44
C LYS A 671 29.30 -38.66 16.18
N ALA A 672 30.02 -38.81 15.07
CA ALA A 672 31.07 -37.87 14.69
C ALA A 672 30.51 -36.45 14.47
N LEU A 673 29.37 -36.33 13.79
CA LEU A 673 28.68 -35.05 13.55
C LEU A 673 28.24 -34.39 14.87
N LEU A 674 27.65 -35.15 15.78
CA LEU A 674 27.26 -34.65 17.11
C LEU A 674 28.48 -34.19 17.90
N ASP A 675 29.64 -34.84 17.73
CA ASP A 675 30.92 -34.46 18.33
C ASP A 675 31.56 -33.25 17.63
N GLY A 676 30.83 -32.56 16.73
CA GLY A 676 31.30 -31.40 15.98
C GLY A 676 32.29 -31.75 14.88
N ARG A 677 32.42 -33.02 14.50
CA ARG A 677 33.26 -33.49 13.39
C ARG A 677 32.40 -33.74 12.15
N GLY A 678 32.97 -34.38 11.15
CA GLY A 678 32.23 -34.84 9.98
C GLY A 678 33.19 -35.28 8.86
N PRO A 679 32.65 -35.62 7.69
CA PRO A 679 33.45 -35.96 6.53
C PRO A 679 34.38 -34.79 6.16
N ASN A 680 35.63 -35.11 5.85
CA ASN A 680 36.67 -34.12 5.52
C ASN A 680 37.18 -34.23 4.08
N THR A 681 36.57 -35.10 3.27
CA THR A 681 36.89 -35.28 1.86
C THR A 681 36.04 -34.38 0.97
N ALA A 682 36.58 -34.03 -0.20
CA ALA A 682 35.88 -33.21 -1.19
C ALA A 682 34.67 -33.93 -1.80
N ASP A 683 34.71 -35.26 -1.86
CA ASP A 683 33.57 -36.09 -2.24
C ASP A 683 32.84 -36.56 -0.98
N ILE A 684 31.51 -36.60 -1.05
CA ILE A 684 30.65 -37.07 0.03
C ILE A 684 29.78 -38.23 -0.48
N SER A 685 29.70 -39.29 0.32
CA SER A 685 28.83 -40.44 -0.01
C SER A 685 27.36 -40.13 0.27
N GLU A 686 26.44 -40.87 -0.38
CA GLU A 686 24.99 -40.76 -0.09
C GLU A 686 24.68 -40.96 1.40
N LEU A 687 25.36 -41.91 2.06
CA LEU A 687 25.16 -42.21 3.47
C LEU A 687 25.64 -41.08 4.39
N GLN A 688 26.74 -40.41 4.04
CA GLN A 688 27.22 -39.23 4.76
C GLN A 688 26.30 -38.01 4.55
N ALA A 689 25.79 -37.82 3.34
CA ALA A 689 24.82 -36.79 3.05
C ALA A 689 23.52 -37.00 3.84
N ASP A 690 23.03 -38.23 3.91
CA ASP A 690 21.89 -38.62 4.75
C ASP A 690 22.15 -38.30 6.24
N ALA A 691 23.35 -38.58 6.75
CA ALA A 691 23.72 -38.33 8.15
C ALA A 691 23.81 -36.82 8.48
N ILE A 692 24.40 -36.00 7.60
CA ILE A 692 24.41 -34.54 7.74
C ILE A 692 22.99 -34.01 7.75
N SER A 693 22.18 -34.45 6.80
CA SER A 693 20.79 -34.05 6.67
C SER A 693 19.98 -34.42 7.92
N ALA A 694 20.24 -35.59 8.53
CA ALA A 694 19.62 -36.02 9.78
C ALA A 694 19.98 -35.11 10.96
N VAL A 695 21.28 -34.86 11.19
CA VAL A 695 21.77 -34.12 12.37
C VAL A 695 21.48 -32.62 12.27
N TYR A 696 21.61 -32.02 11.09
CA TYR A 696 21.45 -30.58 10.89
C TYR A 696 20.02 -30.19 10.47
N GLY A 697 19.14 -31.16 10.18
CA GLY A 697 17.74 -30.89 9.83
C GLY A 697 17.56 -30.18 8.49
N ILE A 698 18.45 -30.43 7.53
CA ILE A 698 18.44 -29.84 6.18
C ILE A 698 18.30 -30.94 5.11
N ASP A 699 17.89 -30.60 3.90
CA ASP A 699 17.90 -31.51 2.75
C ASP A 699 19.23 -31.34 2.00
N PHE A 700 20.29 -32.03 2.46
CA PHE A 700 21.62 -31.96 1.88
C PHE A 700 21.86 -33.12 0.90
N GLU A 701 22.27 -32.80 -0.32
CA GLU A 701 22.55 -33.78 -1.37
C GLU A 701 24.06 -33.90 -1.65
N PRO A 702 24.57 -35.06 -2.10
CA PRO A 702 25.99 -35.24 -2.36
C PRO A 702 26.61 -34.31 -3.41
N GLN A 703 25.78 -33.73 -4.27
CA GLN A 703 26.18 -32.87 -5.39
C GLN A 703 26.18 -31.38 -5.03
N ASP A 704 26.04 -31.03 -3.75
CA ASP A 704 26.02 -29.63 -3.31
C ASP A 704 27.30 -28.89 -3.74
N THR A 705 27.11 -27.81 -4.50
CA THR A 705 28.19 -27.05 -5.14
C THR A 705 29.13 -26.35 -4.15
N TYR A 706 28.73 -26.15 -2.90
CA TYR A 706 29.54 -25.50 -1.88
C TYR A 706 30.43 -26.48 -1.10
N TRP A 707 30.08 -27.78 -1.07
CA TRP A 707 30.75 -28.78 -0.20
C TRP A 707 32.27 -28.79 -0.35
N SER A 708 32.77 -28.87 -1.59
CA SER A 708 34.21 -28.91 -1.89
C SER A 708 34.99 -27.69 -1.41
N LYS A 709 34.30 -26.57 -1.15
CA LYS A 709 34.90 -25.29 -0.75
C LYS A 709 34.87 -25.03 0.76
N VAL A 710 34.14 -25.86 1.50
CA VAL A 710 33.92 -25.69 2.96
C VAL A 710 34.57 -26.79 3.81
N VAL A 711 35.15 -27.81 3.18
CA VAL A 711 35.87 -28.93 3.83
C VAL A 711 37.38 -28.68 3.96
N ALA A 712 38.07 -29.54 4.74
CA ALA A 712 39.52 -29.50 4.98
C ALA A 712 40.04 -28.21 5.67
N LEU A 713 39.17 -27.52 6.42
CA LEU A 713 39.48 -26.29 7.15
C LEU A 713 39.64 -26.52 8.67
N GLU A 714 39.50 -27.75 9.16
CA GLU A 714 39.59 -28.11 10.58
C GLU A 714 40.95 -27.76 11.20
N THR A 715 42.01 -27.74 10.39
CA THR A 715 43.37 -27.34 10.80
C THR A 715 43.44 -25.88 11.27
N HIS A 716 42.46 -25.03 10.91
CA HIS A 716 42.35 -23.67 11.44
C HIS A 716 42.18 -23.65 12.96
N LEU A 717 41.64 -24.72 13.55
CA LEU A 717 41.44 -24.89 14.99
C LEU A 717 42.62 -25.55 15.72
N ALA A 718 43.67 -25.98 15.02
CA ALA A 718 44.75 -26.82 15.59
C ALA A 718 45.53 -26.18 16.76
N GLY A 719 45.44 -24.85 16.94
CA GLY A 719 46.07 -24.11 18.04
C GLY A 719 45.16 -23.85 19.24
N LEU A 720 43.92 -24.36 19.24
CA LEU A 720 42.92 -24.11 20.28
C LEU A 720 42.70 -25.37 21.13
N THR A 721 42.61 -25.17 22.44
CA THR A 721 42.10 -26.16 23.39
C THR A 721 40.59 -26.17 23.32
N LEU A 722 40.03 -27.22 22.70
CA LEU A 722 38.59 -27.38 22.50
C LEU A 722 38.11 -28.65 23.21
N ARG A 723 37.02 -28.51 23.96
CA ARG A 723 36.28 -29.63 24.57
C ARG A 723 34.78 -29.42 24.37
N PRO A 724 33.95 -30.45 24.57
CA PRO A 724 32.52 -30.24 24.66
C PRO A 724 32.15 -29.44 25.90
N TYR A 725 31.21 -28.51 25.77
CA TYR A 725 30.68 -27.68 26.85
C TYR A 725 29.20 -28.03 27.10
N THR A 726 28.75 -27.98 28.35
CA THR A 726 27.36 -28.22 28.70
C THR A 726 26.58 -26.90 28.70
N MET A 727 25.40 -26.90 28.09
CA MET A 727 24.45 -25.80 28.13
C MET A 727 23.13 -26.25 28.73
N HIS A 728 22.46 -25.36 29.44
CA HIS A 728 21.15 -25.60 30.04
C HIS A 728 20.19 -24.51 29.60
N PHE A 729 19.13 -24.88 28.88
CA PHE A 729 18.09 -23.94 28.48
C PHE A 729 16.86 -24.18 29.36
N ALA A 730 16.58 -23.23 30.26
CA ALA A 730 15.40 -23.28 31.10
C ALA A 730 14.14 -23.13 30.23
N ARG A 731 13.09 -23.89 30.56
CA ARG A 731 11.78 -23.69 29.94
C ARG A 731 11.12 -22.44 30.48
N GLN A 732 10.42 -21.74 29.60
CA GLN A 732 9.63 -20.56 29.92
C GLN A 732 8.22 -21.00 30.30
N ARG A 733 7.78 -20.74 31.53
CA ARG A 733 6.35 -20.89 31.89
C ARG A 733 5.63 -19.61 31.53
N ILE A 734 4.58 -19.75 30.72
CA ILE A 734 3.83 -18.62 30.19
C ILE A 734 2.45 -18.57 30.85
N GLU A 735 2.15 -17.44 31.47
CA GLU A 735 0.85 -17.18 32.07
C GLU A 735 0.31 -15.84 31.59
N ILE A 736 -1.02 -15.68 31.54
CA ILE A 736 -1.65 -14.39 31.24
C ILE A 736 -1.71 -13.58 32.54
N LYS A 737 -1.22 -12.35 32.54
CA LYS A 737 -1.33 -11.43 33.69
C LYS A 737 -2.80 -11.26 34.06
N GLY A 738 -3.20 -11.67 35.25
CA GLY A 738 -4.62 -11.81 35.65
C GLY A 738 -5.54 -10.57 35.53
N LYS A 739 -5.01 -9.37 35.23
CA LYS A 739 -5.80 -8.14 34.97
C LYS A 739 -5.76 -7.66 33.51
N ARG A 740 -4.98 -8.28 32.63
CA ARG A 740 -4.84 -7.88 31.23
C ARG A 740 -5.49 -8.91 30.32
N GLN A 741 -6.13 -8.43 29.26
CA GLN A 741 -6.74 -9.26 28.22
C GLN A 741 -6.10 -8.92 26.87
N ILE A 742 -6.11 -9.90 25.97
CA ILE A 742 -5.71 -9.69 24.57
C ILE A 742 -6.74 -8.78 23.89
N ASP A 743 -6.26 -7.80 23.13
CA ASP A 743 -7.07 -6.85 22.39
C ASP A 743 -7.80 -7.54 21.22
N SER A 744 -9.05 -7.92 21.46
CA SER A 744 -9.91 -8.58 20.48
C SER A 744 -10.18 -7.72 19.24
N GLN A 745 -10.23 -6.40 19.38
CA GLN A 745 -10.46 -5.48 18.26
C GLN A 745 -9.24 -5.45 17.31
N GLY A 746 -8.02 -5.52 17.84
CA GLY A 746 -6.81 -5.62 17.03
C GLY A 746 -6.72 -6.95 16.27
N VAL A 747 -7.14 -8.06 16.89
CA VAL A 747 -7.25 -9.37 16.22
C VAL A 747 -8.29 -9.35 15.10
N VAL A 748 -9.44 -8.70 15.31
CA VAL A 748 -10.45 -8.51 14.26
C VAL A 748 -9.89 -7.67 13.10
N ALA A 749 -9.19 -6.58 13.38
CA ALA A 749 -8.58 -5.76 12.33
C ALA A 749 -7.55 -6.55 11.48
N LEU A 750 -6.79 -7.45 12.09
CA LEU A 750 -5.91 -8.36 11.35
C LEU A 750 -6.73 -9.28 10.43
N ARG A 751 -7.81 -9.88 10.91
CA ARG A 751 -8.70 -10.73 10.07
C ARG A 751 -9.32 -9.93 8.92
N GLU A 752 -9.75 -8.69 9.17
CA GLU A 752 -10.26 -7.80 8.13
C GLU A 752 -9.20 -7.43 7.10
N ALA A 753 -7.93 -7.28 7.51
CA ALA A 753 -6.82 -7.07 6.60
C ALA A 753 -6.62 -8.27 5.66
N PHE A 754 -6.77 -9.50 6.16
CA PHE A 754 -6.73 -10.72 5.36
C PHE A 754 -7.87 -10.78 4.33
N ASP A 755 -9.09 -10.45 4.74
CA ASP A 755 -10.24 -10.41 3.85
C ASP A 755 -10.09 -9.33 2.77
N TYR A 756 -9.51 -8.19 3.13
CA TYR A 756 -9.16 -7.14 2.17
C TYR A 756 -8.04 -7.60 1.23
N GLY A 757 -6.99 -8.23 1.74
CA GLY A 757 -5.86 -8.69 0.94
C GLY A 757 -6.22 -9.78 -0.07
N ARG A 758 -7.11 -10.70 0.31
CA ARG A 758 -7.70 -11.66 -0.64
C ARG A 758 -8.43 -10.91 -1.76
N ARG A 759 -9.34 -10.00 -1.43
CA ARG A 759 -10.08 -9.20 -2.43
C ARG A 759 -9.14 -8.37 -3.32
N PHE A 760 -8.12 -7.75 -2.74
CA PHE A 760 -7.12 -6.99 -3.46
C PHE A 760 -6.41 -7.86 -4.50
N ARG A 761 -5.86 -9.02 -4.08
CA ARG A 761 -5.16 -9.96 -4.98
C ARG A 761 -6.05 -10.41 -6.16
N GLN A 762 -7.33 -10.64 -5.89
CA GLN A 762 -8.30 -11.10 -6.89
C GLN A 762 -8.66 -10.02 -7.91
N MET A 763 -8.75 -8.75 -7.47
CA MET A 763 -9.25 -7.65 -8.30
C MET A 763 -8.14 -6.82 -8.95
N ILE A 764 -6.93 -6.79 -8.40
CA ILE A 764 -5.90 -5.83 -8.81
C ILE A 764 -5.46 -5.99 -10.27
N GLY A 765 -5.51 -7.20 -10.82
CA GLY A 765 -5.26 -7.48 -12.24
C GLY A 765 -6.44 -7.19 -13.18
N ILE A 766 -7.62 -6.89 -12.64
CA ILE A 766 -8.87 -6.66 -13.40
C ILE A 766 -9.26 -5.17 -13.34
N ASP A 767 -9.35 -4.61 -12.13
CA ASP A 767 -9.75 -3.23 -11.85
C ASP A 767 -9.02 -2.70 -10.61
N VAL A 768 -8.08 -1.78 -10.84
CA VAL A 768 -7.27 -1.14 -9.79
C VAL A 768 -8.14 -0.24 -8.89
N GLY A 769 -9.18 0.38 -9.42
CA GLY A 769 -10.10 1.24 -8.66
C GLY A 769 -10.90 0.45 -7.63
N LEU A 770 -11.48 -0.68 -8.04
CA LEU A 770 -12.19 -1.60 -7.13
C LEU A 770 -11.24 -2.29 -6.14
N ALA A 771 -10.05 -2.71 -6.59
CA ALA A 771 -9.05 -3.31 -5.70
C ALA A 771 -8.56 -2.31 -4.61
N SER A 772 -8.51 -1.02 -4.95
CA SER A 772 -8.09 0.06 -4.04
C SER A 772 -9.24 0.74 -3.30
N GLU A 773 -10.44 0.16 -3.33
CA GLU A 773 -11.62 0.75 -2.74
C GLU A 773 -11.48 0.95 -1.22
N GLY A 774 -11.73 2.17 -0.76
CA GLY A 774 -11.63 2.51 0.66
C GLY A 774 -10.20 2.69 1.19
N LEU A 775 -9.16 2.58 0.35
CA LEU A 775 -7.83 3.09 0.68
C LEU A 775 -7.84 4.62 0.65
N SER A 776 -7.29 5.20 1.71
CA SER A 776 -7.16 6.65 1.83
C SER A 776 -5.72 7.02 2.19
N PRO A 777 -5.02 7.77 1.32
CA PRO A 777 -3.64 8.20 1.59
C PRO A 777 -3.54 9.11 2.83
N ARG A 778 -4.65 9.72 3.26
CA ARG A 778 -4.73 10.54 4.48
C ARG A 778 -4.46 9.74 5.75
N GLN A 779 -4.76 8.43 5.75
CA GLN A 779 -4.53 7.51 6.89
C GLN A 779 -3.03 7.24 7.13
N MET A 780 -2.19 7.57 6.14
CA MET A 780 -0.74 7.36 6.18
C MET A 780 0.06 8.58 6.66
N ARG A 781 -0.62 9.68 7.03
CA ARG A 781 0.06 10.90 7.52
C ARG A 781 0.58 10.67 8.95
N GLU A 782 1.86 11.00 9.18
CA GLU A 782 2.57 10.81 10.46
C GLU A 782 1.84 11.43 11.67
N ASN A 783 1.17 12.58 11.47
CA ASN A 783 0.54 13.37 12.53
C ASN A 783 -0.92 13.00 12.86
N GLN A 784 -1.47 11.90 12.32
CA GLN A 784 -2.82 11.45 12.70
C GLN A 784 -2.81 10.78 14.09
N ARG A 785 -3.32 11.49 15.11
CA ARG A 785 -3.49 11.02 16.50
C ARG A 785 -4.42 9.79 16.69
N ALA A 786 -5.03 9.26 15.62
CA ALA A 786 -6.00 8.17 15.66
C ALA A 786 -5.55 6.87 14.93
N ALA A 787 -4.30 6.80 14.47
CA ALA A 787 -3.83 5.62 13.75
C ALA A 787 -3.75 4.40 14.69
N SER A 788 -4.49 3.35 14.34
CA SER A 788 -4.67 2.09 15.07
C SER A 788 -4.77 0.93 14.08
N PRO A 789 -4.59 -0.34 14.50
CA PRO A 789 -4.79 -1.50 13.63
C PRO A 789 -6.10 -1.43 12.82
N GLN A 790 -7.19 -1.03 13.46
CA GLN A 790 -8.52 -0.88 12.88
C GLN A 790 -8.55 0.13 11.73
N THR A 791 -7.77 1.21 11.81
CA THR A 791 -7.76 2.24 10.75
C THR A 791 -6.89 1.87 9.56
N LEU A 792 -5.87 1.02 9.73
CA LEU A 792 -4.90 0.66 8.70
C LEU A 792 -5.06 -0.76 8.14
N HIS A 793 -6.08 -1.52 8.57
CA HIS A 793 -6.28 -2.90 8.10
C HIS A 793 -6.30 -3.03 6.58
N ARG A 794 -6.84 -2.05 5.83
CA ARG A 794 -6.84 -2.07 4.35
C ARG A 794 -5.45 -1.93 3.75
N HIS A 795 -4.62 -1.06 4.34
CA HIS A 795 -3.24 -0.87 3.90
C HIS A 795 -2.40 -2.12 4.19
N LEU A 796 -2.57 -2.72 5.37
CA LEU A 796 -2.01 -4.05 5.65
C LEU A 796 -2.55 -5.10 4.67
N GLY A 797 -3.84 -5.05 4.34
CA GLY A 797 -4.45 -5.95 3.37
C GLY A 797 -3.81 -5.86 1.99
N VAL A 798 -3.47 -4.66 1.50
CA VAL A 798 -2.72 -4.51 0.24
C VAL A 798 -1.34 -5.18 0.33
N LEU A 799 -0.62 -5.01 1.44
CA LEU A 799 0.66 -5.68 1.65
C LEU A 799 0.50 -7.21 1.63
N LEU A 800 -0.47 -7.74 2.40
CA LEU A 800 -0.76 -9.19 2.40
C LEU A 800 -1.17 -9.68 1.00
N GLY A 801 -1.92 -8.89 0.25
CA GLY A 801 -2.38 -9.23 -1.09
C GLY A 801 -1.24 -9.45 -2.10
N VAL A 802 -0.08 -8.82 -1.92
CA VAL A 802 1.10 -8.99 -2.79
C VAL A 802 2.08 -10.05 -2.31
N LEU A 803 1.96 -10.53 -1.06
CA LEU A 803 2.81 -11.59 -0.53
C LEU A 803 2.40 -12.99 -1.04
N PRO A 804 3.31 -13.98 -0.99
CA PRO A 804 2.98 -15.38 -1.30
C PRO A 804 1.83 -15.92 -0.44
N GLU A 805 0.93 -16.69 -1.04
CA GLU A 805 -0.28 -17.18 -0.37
C GLU A 805 0.02 -18.10 0.81
N SER A 806 1.05 -18.94 0.69
CA SER A 806 1.53 -19.83 1.75
C SER A 806 1.96 -19.08 3.01
N MET A 807 2.65 -17.95 2.85
CA MET A 807 3.05 -17.09 3.97
C MET A 807 1.83 -16.43 4.61
N THR A 808 0.94 -15.88 3.80
CA THR A 808 -0.27 -15.24 4.32
C THR A 808 -1.12 -16.23 5.11
N GLU A 809 -1.31 -17.47 4.65
CA GLU A 809 -2.10 -18.41 5.43
C GLU A 809 -1.40 -18.86 6.72
N ALA A 810 -0.07 -19.06 6.69
CA ALA A 810 0.70 -19.38 7.89
C ALA A 810 0.53 -18.28 8.96
N LEU A 811 0.48 -17.02 8.55
CA LEU A 811 0.18 -15.91 9.46
C LEU A 811 -1.28 -15.90 9.93
N SER A 812 -2.26 -16.17 9.05
CA SER A 812 -3.69 -16.26 9.42
C SER A 812 -3.93 -17.31 10.51
N ILE A 813 -3.20 -18.41 10.42
CA ILE A 813 -3.16 -19.51 11.37
C ILE A 813 -2.75 -19.03 12.76
N GLU A 814 -1.68 -18.24 12.84
CA GLU A 814 -1.19 -17.70 14.10
C GLU A 814 -2.17 -16.68 14.69
N ILE A 815 -2.78 -15.85 13.85
CA ILE A 815 -3.79 -14.87 14.29
C ILE A 815 -5.02 -15.56 14.89
N GLU A 816 -5.43 -16.70 14.31
CA GLU A 816 -6.51 -17.50 14.88
C GLU A 816 -6.11 -18.10 16.23
N ALA A 817 -4.93 -18.73 16.32
CA ALA A 817 -4.43 -19.31 17.57
C ALA A 817 -4.27 -18.26 18.68
N PHE A 818 -3.79 -17.06 18.35
CA PHE A 818 -3.64 -15.93 19.28
C PHE A 818 -5.00 -15.44 19.82
N GLY A 819 -6.01 -15.38 18.95
CA GLY A 819 -7.35 -14.84 19.25
C GLY A 819 -8.31 -15.77 19.99
N LEU A 820 -8.02 -17.07 20.10
CA LEU A 820 -8.92 -18.04 20.74
C LEU A 820 -8.69 -18.12 22.26
N GLU A 821 -9.72 -17.82 23.05
CA GLU A 821 -9.65 -17.88 24.53
C GLU A 821 -9.44 -19.30 25.08
N THR A 822 -9.81 -20.33 24.30
CA THR A 822 -9.72 -21.75 24.68
C THR A 822 -8.33 -22.36 24.49
N HIS A 823 -7.38 -21.61 23.91
CA HIS A 823 -6.01 -22.09 23.69
C HIS A 823 -5.13 -21.90 24.92
N ASP A 824 -4.17 -22.83 25.07
CA ASP A 824 -3.12 -22.78 26.08
C ASP A 824 -2.38 -21.42 26.02
N PRO A 825 -2.18 -20.71 27.14
CA PRO A 825 -1.36 -19.50 27.21
C PRO A 825 -0.02 -19.59 26.47
N GLU A 826 0.64 -20.76 26.50
CA GLU A 826 1.90 -21.00 25.79
C GLU A 826 1.73 -20.90 24.27
N ARG A 827 0.72 -21.59 23.71
CA ARG A 827 0.44 -21.54 22.26
C ARG A 827 0.01 -20.15 21.79
N ARG A 828 -0.72 -19.40 22.63
CA ARG A 828 -1.13 -18.03 22.33
C ARG A 828 0.05 -17.07 22.32
N HIS A 829 1.01 -17.26 23.23
CA HIS A 829 2.25 -16.49 23.22
C HIS A 829 3.11 -16.83 22.00
N GLU A 830 3.29 -18.12 21.68
CA GLU A 830 3.99 -18.55 20.45
C GLU A 830 3.38 -17.91 19.21
N ALA A 831 2.04 -17.91 19.10
CA ALA A 831 1.33 -17.24 18.02
C ALA A 831 1.65 -15.74 17.96
N ALA A 832 1.61 -15.06 19.11
CA ALA A 832 1.93 -13.64 19.19
C ALA A 832 3.37 -13.35 18.78
N THR A 833 4.32 -14.21 19.16
CA THR A 833 5.73 -14.12 18.74
C THR A 833 5.88 -14.32 17.24
N HIS A 834 5.21 -15.31 16.64
CA HIS A 834 5.23 -15.50 15.19
C HIS A 834 4.63 -14.31 14.43
N ILE A 835 3.52 -13.73 14.93
CA ILE A 835 2.93 -12.51 14.37
C ILE A 835 3.92 -11.33 14.48
N SER A 836 4.66 -11.21 15.59
CA SER A 836 5.70 -10.19 15.74
C SER A 836 6.82 -10.37 14.72
N ASN A 837 7.37 -11.58 14.61
CA ASN A 837 8.43 -11.92 13.67
C ASN A 837 8.02 -11.61 12.21
N PHE A 838 6.76 -11.87 11.86
CA PHE A 838 6.23 -11.50 10.55
C PHE A 838 6.38 -10.01 10.26
N PHE A 839 5.94 -9.13 11.17
CA PHE A 839 6.01 -7.68 10.95
C PHE A 839 7.44 -7.13 10.98
N GLU A 840 8.28 -7.68 11.84
CA GLU A 840 9.63 -7.19 12.06
C GLU A 840 10.63 -7.67 11.01
N VAL A 841 10.48 -8.89 10.52
CA VAL A 841 11.44 -9.56 9.62
C VAL A 841 10.79 -9.96 8.31
N GLU A 842 9.85 -10.91 8.33
CA GLU A 842 9.38 -11.60 7.11
C GLU A 842 8.73 -10.66 6.09
N LEU A 843 7.95 -9.68 6.57
CA LEU A 843 7.30 -8.68 5.72
C LEU A 843 8.33 -7.82 4.98
N GLY A 844 9.48 -7.51 5.59
CA GLY A 844 10.53 -6.72 4.94
C GLY A 844 11.21 -7.50 3.81
N ASP A 845 11.52 -8.77 4.06
CA ASP A 845 12.31 -9.59 3.14
C ASP A 845 11.51 -10.05 1.91
N THR A 846 10.22 -10.32 2.08
CA THR A 846 9.38 -10.90 1.01
C THR A 846 8.64 -9.86 0.17
N LEU A 847 8.38 -8.67 0.73
CA LEU A 847 7.63 -7.62 0.04
C LEU A 847 8.27 -7.17 -1.29
N PRO A 848 9.60 -6.98 -1.41
CA PRO A 848 10.21 -6.54 -2.67
C PRO A 848 9.91 -7.47 -3.85
N GLN A 849 9.89 -8.78 -3.62
CA GLN A 849 9.60 -9.79 -4.65
C GLN A 849 8.13 -9.70 -5.09
N GLY A 850 7.19 -9.60 -4.14
CA GLY A 850 5.76 -9.46 -4.41
C GLY A 850 5.41 -8.16 -5.14
N VAL A 851 6.03 -7.04 -4.76
CA VAL A 851 5.87 -5.74 -5.42
C VAL A 851 6.44 -5.76 -6.83
N GLY A 852 7.58 -6.43 -7.05
CA GLY A 852 8.16 -6.62 -8.37
C GLY A 852 7.21 -7.37 -9.33
N ALA A 853 6.62 -8.47 -8.86
CA ALA A 853 5.63 -9.23 -9.63
C ALA A 853 4.37 -8.39 -9.93
N LEU A 854 3.87 -7.62 -8.96
CA LEU A 854 2.71 -6.74 -9.16
C LEU A 854 3.02 -5.60 -10.16
N LYS A 855 4.21 -5.00 -10.09
CA LYS A 855 4.65 -3.95 -11.04
C LYS A 855 4.68 -4.48 -12.47
N ALA A 856 5.08 -5.74 -12.67
CA ALA A 856 5.05 -6.38 -13.98
C ALA A 856 3.62 -6.68 -14.48
N GLN A 857 2.67 -6.91 -13.56
CA GLN A 857 1.26 -7.16 -13.87
C GLN A 857 0.48 -5.86 -14.19
N LEU A 858 0.85 -4.73 -13.60
CA LEU A 858 0.15 -3.45 -13.74
C LEU A 858 0.78 -2.56 -14.83
N GLY A 859 -0.06 -1.91 -15.65
CA GLY A 859 0.40 -0.81 -16.51
C GLY A 859 0.75 0.45 -15.72
N GLU A 860 1.50 1.39 -16.33
CA GLU A 860 2.00 2.62 -15.68
C GLU A 860 0.89 3.43 -14.99
N PHE A 861 -0.27 3.57 -15.65
CA PHE A 861 -1.42 4.30 -15.08
C PHE A 861 -2.02 3.59 -13.85
N GLY A 862 -2.08 2.25 -13.88
CA GLY A 862 -2.57 1.44 -12.76
C GLY A 862 -1.62 1.52 -11.56
N ALA A 863 -0.31 1.41 -11.82
CA ALA A 863 0.73 1.59 -10.82
C ALA A 863 0.68 2.99 -10.18
N ALA A 864 0.56 4.06 -10.97
CA ALA A 864 0.46 5.43 -10.47
C ALA A 864 -0.84 5.67 -9.66
N THR A 865 -1.94 5.02 -10.03
CA THR A 865 -3.21 5.13 -9.32
C THR A 865 -3.18 4.43 -7.97
N LEU A 866 -2.62 3.21 -7.92
CA LEU A 866 -2.43 2.49 -6.66
C LEU A 866 -1.45 3.22 -5.73
N ALA A 867 -0.33 3.74 -6.27
CA ALA A 867 0.65 4.49 -5.49
C ALA A 867 0.02 5.71 -4.80
N ARG A 868 -0.81 6.49 -5.52
CA ARG A 868 -1.54 7.65 -4.96
C ARG A 868 -2.59 7.29 -3.90
N ARG A 869 -3.14 6.08 -3.96
CA ARG A 869 -4.10 5.56 -2.96
C ARG A 869 -3.38 5.09 -1.70
N LEU A 870 -2.18 4.54 -1.85
CA LEU A 870 -1.35 4.05 -0.75
C LEU A 870 -0.67 5.18 0.03
N VAL A 871 -0.21 6.25 -0.61
CA VAL A 871 0.49 7.36 0.07
C VAL A 871 0.13 8.71 -0.52
N ASP A 872 0.12 9.73 0.34
CA ASP A 872 -0.15 11.12 -0.03
C ASP A 872 1.09 11.71 -0.72
N ALA A 873 1.21 11.51 -2.03
CA ALA A 873 2.31 12.03 -2.83
C ALA A 873 1.99 13.47 -3.28
N THR A 874 2.36 14.47 -2.47
CA THR A 874 2.09 15.88 -2.81
C THR A 874 3.05 16.48 -3.83
N SER A 875 4.21 15.89 -4.12
CA SER A 875 5.18 16.50 -5.06
C SER A 875 6.26 15.50 -5.48
N GLN A 876 6.09 14.79 -6.59
CA GLN A 876 7.16 14.32 -7.49
C GLN A 876 6.53 13.57 -8.66
N GLU A 877 7.12 13.74 -9.85
CA GLU A 877 6.66 13.16 -11.11
C GLU A 877 6.47 11.63 -11.02
N PRO A 878 5.59 11.06 -11.86
CA PRO A 878 5.37 9.62 -11.92
C PRO A 878 6.60 8.95 -12.56
N ASP A 879 7.63 8.69 -11.76
CA ASP A 879 8.69 7.76 -12.14
C ASP A 879 8.20 6.32 -11.94
N SER A 880 8.75 5.39 -12.72
CA SER A 880 8.38 3.96 -12.70
C SER A 880 8.58 3.31 -11.32
N ASP A 881 9.37 3.93 -10.44
CA ASP A 881 9.66 3.47 -9.08
C ASP A 881 8.72 4.05 -8.01
N GLY A 882 7.79 4.93 -8.37
CA GLY A 882 6.83 5.52 -7.44
C GLY A 882 5.95 4.51 -6.70
N LEU A 883 5.65 3.35 -7.32
CA LEU A 883 4.90 2.26 -6.69
C LEU A 883 5.74 1.54 -5.62
N VAL A 884 7.02 1.27 -5.91
CA VAL A 884 7.91 0.60 -4.97
C VAL A 884 8.08 1.45 -3.71
N VAL A 885 8.33 2.74 -3.88
CA VAL A 885 8.45 3.70 -2.77
C VAL A 885 7.15 3.81 -1.96
N ALA A 886 5.99 3.75 -2.63
CA ALA A 886 4.69 3.75 -1.95
C ALA A 886 4.49 2.50 -1.07
N PHE A 887 4.87 1.32 -1.56
CA PHE A 887 4.81 0.07 -0.81
C PHE A 887 5.79 0.06 0.36
N GLU A 888 7.02 0.54 0.18
CA GLU A 888 8.01 0.67 1.26
C GLU A 888 7.53 1.60 2.38
N ARG A 889 7.02 2.79 2.03
CA ARG A 889 6.43 3.71 3.01
C ARG A 889 5.23 3.09 3.73
N THR A 890 4.42 2.34 2.99
CA THR A 890 3.26 1.64 3.57
C THR A 890 3.70 0.57 4.56
N ALA A 891 4.65 -0.26 4.18
CA ALA A 891 5.22 -1.32 5.02
C ALA A 891 5.86 -0.76 6.28
N ASN A 892 6.63 0.32 6.19
CA ASN A 892 7.26 0.96 7.35
C ASN A 892 6.22 1.47 8.36
N ARG A 893 5.16 2.14 7.89
CA ARG A 893 4.09 2.64 8.77
C ARG A 893 3.26 1.51 9.38
N VAL A 894 2.96 0.47 8.60
CA VAL A 894 2.28 -0.74 9.08
C VAL A 894 3.12 -1.44 10.14
N ARG A 895 4.42 -1.64 9.89
CA ARG A 895 5.37 -2.21 10.85
C ARG A 895 5.41 -1.40 12.15
N GLU A 896 5.46 -0.07 12.07
CA GLU A 896 5.45 0.80 13.25
C GLU A 896 4.17 0.63 14.09
N LEU A 897 2.99 0.52 13.46
CA LEU A 897 1.71 0.45 14.18
C LEU A 897 1.36 -0.96 14.65
N TYR A 898 1.40 -1.94 13.74
CA TYR A 898 1.10 -3.33 14.07
C TYR A 898 2.21 -3.96 14.91
N GLY A 899 3.48 -3.60 14.67
CA GLY A 899 4.61 -3.98 15.52
C GLY A 899 4.44 -3.48 16.96
N ARG A 900 4.19 -2.17 17.16
CA ARG A 900 3.90 -1.65 18.52
C ARG A 900 2.65 -2.26 19.16
N TRP A 901 1.65 -2.59 18.36
CA TRP A 901 0.44 -3.25 18.87
C TRP A 901 0.74 -4.66 19.35
N ILE A 902 1.42 -5.50 18.56
CA ILE A 902 1.71 -6.90 18.93
C ILE A 902 2.69 -6.97 20.12
N HIS A 903 3.64 -6.04 20.23
CA HIS A 903 4.49 -5.92 21.43
C HIS A 903 3.67 -5.67 22.70
N ARG A 904 2.69 -4.77 22.65
CA ARG A 904 1.77 -4.55 23.77
C ARG A 904 0.92 -5.77 24.08
N GLN A 905 0.62 -6.60 23.08
CA GLN A 905 -0.06 -7.88 23.31
C GLN A 905 0.87 -8.93 23.94
N LEU A 906 2.13 -8.98 23.55
CA LEU A 906 3.14 -9.83 24.20
C LEU A 906 3.33 -9.45 25.67
N ASP A 907 3.22 -8.17 26.02
CA ASP A 907 3.25 -7.69 27.42
C ASP A 907 2.08 -8.18 28.29
N VAL A 908 1.02 -8.76 27.70
CA VAL A 908 -0.09 -9.38 28.43
C VAL A 908 0.36 -10.69 29.09
N PHE A 909 1.35 -11.35 28.51
CA PHE A 909 1.92 -12.56 29.06
C PHE A 909 3.00 -12.24 30.12
N THR A 910 3.14 -13.13 31.09
CA THR A 910 4.25 -13.23 32.04
C THR A 910 5.01 -14.51 31.75
N GLY A 911 6.34 -14.40 31.71
CA GLY A 911 7.25 -15.52 31.59
C GLY A 911 8.19 -15.57 32.79
N GLY A 912 8.43 -16.77 33.33
CA GLY A 912 9.50 -17.04 34.27
C GLY A 912 10.17 -18.37 33.94
N ALA A 913 11.48 -18.46 34.16
CA ALA A 913 12.20 -19.72 34.01
C ALA A 913 11.67 -20.75 35.02
N VAL A 914 11.24 -21.91 34.54
CA VAL A 914 10.90 -23.03 35.42
C VAL A 914 12.18 -23.74 35.82
N ALA A 915 12.50 -23.73 37.12
CA ALA A 915 13.68 -24.42 37.65
C ALA A 915 13.62 -25.95 37.44
N ALA A 916 12.41 -26.52 37.44
CA ALA A 916 12.15 -27.95 37.18
C ALA A 916 11.65 -28.15 35.75
N GLY A 917 12.55 -28.36 34.78
CA GLY A 917 12.18 -28.69 33.40
C GLY A 917 13.07 -28.13 32.29
N GLY A 918 14.29 -27.66 32.60
CA GLY A 918 15.24 -27.22 31.57
C GLY A 918 15.84 -28.40 30.80
N ASP A 919 16.10 -28.18 29.52
CA ASP A 919 16.69 -29.17 28.63
C ASP A 919 18.22 -28.98 28.60
N MET A 920 18.96 -30.10 28.57
CA MET A 920 20.43 -30.12 28.62
C MET A 920 21.00 -30.36 27.22
N TYR A 921 21.94 -29.51 26.83
CA TYR A 921 22.56 -29.53 25.51
C TYR A 921 24.08 -29.62 25.58
N ARG A 922 24.68 -30.07 24.48
CA ARG A 922 26.13 -30.11 24.32
C ARG A 922 26.57 -29.13 23.25
N ALA A 923 27.42 -28.18 23.62
CA ALA A 923 28.02 -27.22 22.71
C ALA A 923 29.44 -27.65 22.30
N VAL A 924 29.77 -27.54 21.01
CA VAL A 924 31.06 -27.93 20.44
C VAL A 924 31.50 -26.87 19.41
N VAL A 925 32.77 -26.47 19.45
CA VAL A 925 33.36 -25.60 18.42
C VAL A 925 33.81 -26.45 17.24
N SER A 926 33.40 -26.07 16.03
CA SER A 926 33.70 -26.82 14.82
C SER A 926 34.09 -25.93 13.64
N LYS A 927 34.96 -26.48 12.80
CA LYS A 927 35.34 -25.99 11.47
C LYS A 927 35.27 -27.09 10.40
N TYR A 928 34.57 -28.19 10.69
CA TYR A 928 34.30 -29.24 9.70
C TYR A 928 33.23 -28.79 8.70
N GLY A 929 33.26 -29.33 7.48
CA GLY A 929 32.36 -28.90 6.40
C GLY A 929 30.88 -28.93 6.77
N ALA A 930 30.42 -29.94 7.52
CA ALA A 930 29.02 -30.02 7.97
C ALA A 930 28.60 -28.81 8.85
N ALA A 931 29.52 -28.27 9.66
CA ALA A 931 29.24 -27.14 10.54
C ALA A 931 28.88 -25.87 9.77
N TYR A 932 29.35 -25.72 8.52
CA TYR A 932 28.98 -24.61 7.63
C TYR A 932 27.46 -24.49 7.46
N TYR A 933 26.79 -25.64 7.31
CA TYR A 933 25.35 -25.70 7.03
C TYR A 933 24.47 -25.43 8.25
N SER A 934 25.04 -25.28 9.45
CA SER A 934 24.27 -24.77 10.61
C SER A 934 23.68 -23.38 10.35
N LYS A 935 24.29 -22.57 9.47
CA LYS A 935 23.76 -21.28 9.04
C LYS A 935 22.47 -21.42 8.23
N VAL A 936 22.40 -22.44 7.37
CA VAL A 936 21.21 -22.80 6.58
C VAL A 936 20.11 -23.30 7.51
N ALA A 937 20.47 -24.21 8.43
CA ALA A 937 19.54 -24.77 9.41
C ALA A 937 18.89 -23.69 10.32
N THR A 938 19.65 -22.64 10.65
CA THR A 938 19.18 -21.50 11.46
C THR A 938 18.68 -20.30 10.64
N LYS A 939 18.58 -20.45 9.31
CA LYS A 939 18.09 -19.42 8.37
C LYS A 939 18.78 -18.06 8.55
N LEU A 940 20.10 -18.07 8.70
CA LEU A 940 20.89 -16.84 8.77
C LEU A 940 20.90 -16.13 7.41
N CYS A 941 20.85 -14.80 7.39
CA CYS A 941 20.94 -14.01 6.16
C CYS A 941 22.30 -14.12 5.45
N SER A 942 23.27 -14.80 6.07
CA SER A 942 24.60 -15.10 5.55
C SER A 942 24.82 -16.60 5.36
N ASP A 943 23.75 -17.35 5.10
CA ASP A 943 23.76 -18.80 4.93
C ASP A 943 24.70 -19.26 3.80
N ASP A 944 24.73 -18.52 2.69
CA ASP A 944 25.54 -18.77 1.50
C ASP A 944 26.97 -18.18 1.56
N ASN A 945 27.32 -17.43 2.61
CA ASN A 945 28.61 -16.74 2.68
C ASN A 945 29.78 -17.72 2.96
N GLU A 946 30.31 -18.28 1.87
CA GLU A 946 31.47 -19.16 1.80
C GLU A 946 32.77 -18.44 2.21
N ARG A 947 32.96 -17.19 1.77
CA ARG A 947 34.20 -16.43 1.99
C ARG A 947 34.49 -16.21 3.47
N MET A 948 33.45 -15.87 4.23
CA MET A 948 33.53 -15.77 5.69
C MET A 948 33.94 -17.09 6.34
N TRP A 949 33.40 -18.22 5.86
CA TRP A 949 33.76 -19.54 6.37
C TRP A 949 35.20 -19.93 6.03
N GLN A 950 35.78 -19.46 4.93
CA GLN A 950 37.17 -19.77 4.61
C GLN A 950 38.18 -19.01 5.48
N GLU A 951 37.77 -17.97 6.19
CA GLU A 951 38.67 -17.24 7.08
C GLU A 951 39.12 -18.08 8.28
N ARG A 952 40.42 -18.06 8.55
CA ARG A 952 41.02 -18.76 9.70
C ARG A 952 40.55 -18.25 11.06
N ARG A 953 40.18 -16.98 11.16
CA ARG A 953 39.68 -16.39 12.41
C ARG A 953 38.28 -16.88 12.79
N GLN A 954 37.53 -17.43 11.85
CA GLN A 954 36.12 -17.74 12.05
C GLN A 954 35.92 -19.23 12.35
N SER A 955 34.93 -19.57 13.17
CA SER A 955 34.43 -20.94 13.38
C SER A 955 33.00 -20.91 13.91
N HIS A 956 32.33 -22.05 14.05
CA HIS A 956 30.99 -22.13 14.62
C HIS A 956 31.00 -22.85 15.97
N LEU A 957 30.24 -22.31 16.93
CA LEU A 957 29.80 -23.02 18.11
C LEU A 957 28.46 -23.69 17.79
N LEU A 958 28.44 -25.01 17.75
CA LEU A 958 27.26 -25.82 17.47
C LEU A 958 26.70 -26.36 18.78
N VAL A 959 25.38 -26.31 18.96
CA VAL A 959 24.71 -26.81 20.17
C VAL A 959 23.80 -27.95 19.76
N PHE A 960 24.05 -29.15 20.29
CA PHE A 960 23.32 -30.37 19.96
C PHE A 960 22.44 -30.83 21.13
N ASP A 961 21.23 -31.25 20.79
CA ASP A 961 20.37 -32.08 21.62
C ASP A 961 20.80 -33.54 21.43
N LEU A 962 21.39 -34.12 22.48
CA LEU A 962 21.90 -35.49 22.43
C LEU A 962 20.80 -36.54 22.51
N ALA A 963 19.68 -36.22 23.16
CA ALA A 963 18.54 -37.14 23.26
C ALA A 963 17.90 -37.32 21.87
N ARG A 964 17.78 -36.22 21.13
CA ARG A 964 17.18 -36.19 19.78
C ARG A 964 18.21 -36.31 18.65
N LYS A 965 19.50 -36.38 18.98
CA LYS A 965 20.63 -36.50 18.03
C LYS A 965 20.62 -35.40 16.94
N ARG A 966 20.33 -34.15 17.32
CA ARG A 966 20.16 -33.04 16.36
C ARG A 966 20.75 -31.72 16.82
N LEU A 967 21.01 -30.84 15.85
CA LEU A 967 21.37 -29.45 16.11
C LEU A 967 20.15 -28.72 16.71
N ALA A 968 20.38 -27.97 17.80
CA ALA A 968 19.37 -27.18 18.49
C ALA A 968 19.65 -25.67 18.39
N ALA A 969 20.93 -25.28 18.37
CA ALA A 969 21.34 -23.89 18.27
C ALA A 969 22.76 -23.73 17.71
N MET A 970 23.12 -22.51 17.32
CA MET A 970 24.48 -22.18 16.89
C MET A 970 24.85 -20.73 17.21
N ALA A 971 26.16 -20.46 17.26
CA ALA A 971 26.73 -19.11 17.24
C ALA A 971 28.02 -19.10 16.41
N MET A 972 28.40 -17.93 15.88
CA MET A 972 29.68 -17.76 15.19
C MET A 972 30.73 -17.22 16.15
N LEU A 973 31.93 -17.77 16.06
CA LEU A 973 33.09 -17.39 16.86
C LEU A 973 34.18 -16.80 15.98
N TYR A 974 34.75 -15.69 16.43
CA TYR A 974 35.89 -15.02 15.82
C TYR A 974 37.04 -14.98 16.82
N VAL A 975 38.20 -15.49 16.44
CA VAL A 975 39.43 -15.43 17.23
C VAL A 975 40.42 -14.57 16.46
N GLU A 976 40.57 -13.32 16.90
CA GLU A 976 41.48 -12.37 16.26
C GLU A 976 42.13 -11.42 17.28
N ARG A 977 43.22 -10.78 16.87
CA ARG A 977 43.92 -9.80 17.72
C ARG A 977 43.21 -8.46 17.62
N VAL A 978 42.72 -7.97 18.75
CA VAL A 978 42.10 -6.64 18.86
C VAL A 978 43.00 -5.77 19.72
N ALA A 979 43.84 -4.96 19.07
CA ALA A 979 44.88 -4.17 19.75
C ALA A 979 44.34 -3.23 20.83
N ALA A 980 43.10 -2.75 20.68
CA ALA A 980 42.42 -1.91 21.68
C ALA A 980 42.07 -2.66 22.99
N ILE A 981 42.08 -4.00 22.98
CA ILE A 981 41.84 -4.85 24.15
C ILE A 981 43.18 -5.37 24.70
N ASP A 982 43.96 -6.04 23.86
CA ASP A 982 45.30 -6.54 24.19
C ASP A 982 46.14 -6.60 22.89
N PRO A 983 47.38 -6.05 22.90
CA PRO A 983 48.21 -5.96 21.70
C PRO A 983 48.80 -7.31 21.24
N VAL A 984 48.79 -8.35 22.10
CA VAL A 984 49.49 -9.62 21.86
C VAL A 984 48.52 -10.78 21.80
N ARG A 985 47.64 -10.90 22.80
CA ARG A 985 46.72 -12.02 22.95
C ARG A 985 45.45 -11.82 22.11
N PRO A 986 44.94 -12.87 21.45
CA PRO A 986 43.69 -12.78 20.70
C PRO A 986 42.49 -12.61 21.64
N THR A 987 41.43 -12.02 21.12
CA THR A 987 40.11 -11.89 21.74
C THR A 987 39.13 -12.85 21.05
N LEU A 988 38.29 -13.51 21.85
CA LEU A 988 37.15 -14.27 21.32
C LEU A 988 35.95 -13.32 21.17
N VAL A 989 35.46 -13.17 19.96
CA VAL A 989 34.23 -12.43 19.66
C VAL A 989 33.14 -13.40 19.22
N MET A 990 32.00 -13.42 19.91
CA MET A 990 30.85 -14.26 19.55
C MET A 990 29.74 -13.40 18.94
N ARG A 991 29.08 -13.91 17.89
CA ARG A 991 27.94 -13.27 17.24
C ARG A 991 26.95 -14.31 16.70
N ALA A 992 25.85 -13.84 16.12
CA ALA A 992 24.82 -14.67 15.49
C ALA A 992 24.30 -15.82 16.37
N ILE A 993 23.98 -15.55 17.64
CA ILE A 993 23.37 -16.54 18.55
C ILE A 993 21.95 -16.83 18.07
N ASN A 994 21.72 -18.03 17.54
CA ASN A 994 20.43 -18.44 17.01
C ASN A 994 20.12 -19.89 17.36
N THR A 995 18.85 -20.18 17.54
CA THR A 995 18.30 -21.51 17.80
C THR A 995 17.52 -21.98 16.55
N LEU A 996 17.24 -23.28 16.41
CA LEU A 996 16.54 -23.81 15.24
C LEU A 996 15.02 -23.59 15.34
N VAL A 997 14.40 -23.18 14.22
CA VAL A 997 12.94 -22.95 14.12
C VAL A 997 12.17 -24.17 14.61
N GLY A 998 11.35 -23.97 15.65
CA GLY A 998 10.53 -25.00 16.30
C GLY A 998 11.12 -25.62 17.57
N GLU A 999 12.44 -25.57 17.80
CA GLU A 999 13.03 -25.80 19.15
C GLU A 999 12.79 -24.59 20.07
N ASP A 1000 12.35 -23.48 19.48
CA ASP A 1000 12.44 -22.13 20.03
C ASP A 1000 11.30 -21.70 20.95
N SER A 1001 10.12 -22.31 20.82
CA SER A 1001 8.90 -21.77 21.42
C SER A 1001 8.69 -22.12 22.90
N GLY A 1002 9.64 -22.85 23.50
CA GLY A 1002 9.54 -23.28 24.90
C GLY A 1002 10.65 -22.78 25.83
N HIS A 1003 11.72 -22.15 25.33
CA HIS A 1003 12.90 -21.79 26.15
C HIS A 1003 12.99 -20.30 26.47
N ASP A 1004 13.40 -19.98 27.69
CA ASP A 1004 13.61 -18.61 28.14
C ASP A 1004 14.82 -17.95 27.43
N PRO A 1005 14.64 -16.83 26.70
CA PRO A 1005 15.72 -16.18 25.96
C PRO A 1005 16.90 -15.74 26.83
N ASP A 1006 16.65 -15.36 28.09
CA ASP A 1006 17.71 -14.98 29.02
C ASP A 1006 18.58 -16.18 29.41
N SER A 1007 17.96 -17.32 29.71
CA SER A 1007 18.66 -18.60 29.94
C SER A 1007 19.53 -19.00 28.75
N VAL A 1008 19.03 -18.86 27.52
CA VAL A 1008 19.79 -19.19 26.30
C VAL A 1008 21.03 -18.30 26.20
N VAL A 1009 20.87 -16.97 26.28
CA VAL A 1009 22.00 -16.03 26.18
C VAL A 1009 23.02 -16.27 27.30
N ARG A 1010 22.57 -16.50 28.54
CA ARG A 1010 23.48 -16.82 29.66
C ARG A 1010 24.30 -18.07 29.41
N ALA A 1011 23.69 -19.12 28.85
CA ALA A 1011 24.39 -20.35 28.51
C ALA A 1011 25.48 -20.10 27.44
N PHE A 1012 25.17 -19.34 26.38
CA PHE A 1012 26.15 -18.95 25.37
C PHE A 1012 27.29 -18.11 25.94
N PHE A 1013 26.99 -17.12 26.78
CA PHE A 1013 28.01 -16.28 27.41
C PHE A 1013 28.92 -17.07 28.34
N SER A 1014 28.35 -17.98 29.14
CA SER A 1014 29.12 -18.86 30.01
C SER A 1014 30.06 -19.76 29.22
N VAL A 1015 29.60 -20.33 28.10
CA VAL A 1015 30.46 -21.13 27.22
C VAL A 1015 31.53 -20.29 26.53
N GLY A 1016 31.20 -19.07 26.09
CA GLY A 1016 32.18 -18.13 25.54
C GLY A 1016 33.30 -17.78 26.53
N GLU A 1017 32.95 -17.52 27.79
CA GLU A 1017 33.90 -17.33 28.89
C GLU A 1017 34.77 -18.57 29.11
N GLN A 1018 34.18 -19.76 29.15
CA GLN A 1018 34.93 -21.02 29.32
C GLN A 1018 35.91 -21.26 28.16
N ILE A 1019 35.50 -21.04 26.91
CA ILE A 1019 36.38 -21.14 25.73
C ILE A 1019 37.55 -20.16 25.87
N ALA A 1020 37.28 -18.92 26.29
CA ALA A 1020 38.31 -17.90 26.45
C ALA A 1020 39.30 -18.23 27.58
N LYS A 1021 38.84 -18.83 28.68
CA LYS A 1021 39.68 -19.35 29.77
C LYS A 1021 40.55 -20.52 29.33
N ASP A 1022 39.94 -21.53 28.73
CA ASP A 1022 40.63 -22.76 28.28
C ASP A 1022 41.75 -22.43 27.27
N ASN A 1023 41.61 -21.34 26.51
CA ASN A 1023 42.57 -20.89 25.50
C ASN A 1023 43.45 -19.70 25.92
N ARG A 1024 43.34 -19.23 27.17
CA ARG A 1024 44.10 -18.08 27.71
C ARG A 1024 44.00 -16.81 26.86
N PHE A 1025 42.83 -16.53 26.31
CA PHE A 1025 42.57 -15.34 25.50
C PHE A 1025 42.58 -14.06 26.34
N ALA A 1026 42.75 -12.92 25.67
CA ALA A 1026 42.74 -11.60 26.31
C ALA A 1026 41.38 -11.26 26.91
N ALA A 1027 40.31 -11.63 26.20
CA ALA A 1027 38.95 -11.32 26.55
C ALA A 1027 37.96 -12.20 25.77
N PHE A 1028 36.73 -12.25 26.29
CA PHE A 1028 35.54 -12.65 25.56
C PHE A 1028 34.64 -11.42 25.35
N ALA A 1029 34.20 -11.20 24.12
CA ALA A 1029 33.43 -10.03 23.74
C ALA A 1029 32.27 -10.34 22.78
N ILE A 1030 31.32 -9.41 22.71
CA ILE A 1030 30.19 -9.41 21.78
C ILE A 1030 30.22 -8.09 21.00
N PRO A 1031 30.00 -8.08 19.67
CA PRO A 1031 29.98 -6.85 18.89
C PRO A 1031 28.72 -6.03 19.18
N THR A 1032 28.74 -4.72 18.94
CA THR A 1032 27.49 -3.95 18.95
C THR A 1032 26.58 -4.39 17.82
N ASN A 1033 25.26 -4.34 18.06
CA ASN A 1033 24.30 -4.54 16.99
C ASN A 1033 24.44 -3.38 15.98
N THR A 1034 24.67 -3.71 14.73
CA THR A 1034 24.49 -2.80 13.59
C THR A 1034 23.20 -3.18 12.87
N GLY A 1035 22.64 -2.33 12.00
CA GLY A 1035 21.40 -2.62 11.26
C GLY A 1035 21.44 -3.81 10.28
N GLN A 1036 22.40 -4.74 10.47
CA GLN A 1036 22.66 -5.93 9.65
C GLN A 1036 22.49 -7.24 10.46
N HIS A 1037 21.72 -7.21 11.55
CA HIS A 1037 21.40 -8.38 12.40
C HIS A 1037 22.63 -9.19 12.87
N LEU A 1038 23.71 -8.51 13.28
CA LEU A 1038 24.96 -9.21 13.64
C LEU A 1038 24.80 -10.12 14.86
N LEU A 1039 23.95 -9.75 15.81
CA LEU A 1039 23.80 -10.45 17.10
C LEU A 1039 22.96 -11.72 17.00
N SER A 1040 21.81 -11.63 16.34
CA SER A 1040 20.84 -12.71 16.18
C SER A 1040 19.80 -12.27 15.15
N ASN A 1041 19.16 -13.23 14.49
CA ASN A 1041 17.94 -12.97 13.70
C ASN A 1041 16.69 -12.91 14.60
N ARG A 1042 16.83 -13.22 15.91
CA ARG A 1042 15.74 -13.18 16.90
C ARG A 1042 15.82 -11.93 17.76
N ASN A 1043 14.79 -11.07 17.68
CA ASN A 1043 14.75 -9.80 18.41
C ASN A 1043 14.77 -9.97 19.93
N GLU A 1044 14.15 -11.02 20.47
CA GLU A 1044 14.19 -11.32 21.91
C GLU A 1044 15.60 -11.64 22.42
N ILE A 1045 16.41 -12.37 21.65
CA ILE A 1045 17.82 -12.65 21.96
C ILE A 1045 18.65 -11.36 21.87
N VAL A 1046 18.42 -10.55 20.83
CA VAL A 1046 19.07 -9.23 20.68
C VAL A 1046 18.76 -8.33 21.87
N ALA A 1047 17.51 -8.27 22.32
CA ALA A 1047 17.07 -7.43 23.44
C ALA A 1047 17.73 -7.85 24.76
N VAL A 1048 17.84 -9.16 25.02
CA VAL A 1048 18.54 -9.70 26.19
C VAL A 1048 20.02 -9.37 26.14
N ILE A 1049 20.68 -9.57 25.00
CA ILE A 1049 22.11 -9.24 24.82
C ILE A 1049 22.31 -7.73 25.07
N ALA A 1050 21.49 -6.89 24.45
CA ALA A 1050 21.58 -5.44 24.60
C ALA A 1050 21.37 -4.99 26.06
N ARG A 1051 20.36 -5.53 26.76
CA ARG A 1051 20.12 -5.26 28.18
C ARG A 1051 21.35 -5.59 29.02
N ARG A 1052 21.93 -6.78 28.83
CA ARG A 1052 23.12 -7.24 29.58
C ARG A 1052 24.38 -6.44 29.25
N CYS A 1053 24.48 -5.87 28.05
CA CYS A 1053 25.57 -5.00 27.66
C CYS A 1053 25.39 -3.53 28.10
N ASN A 1054 24.16 -3.08 28.36
CA ASN A 1054 23.79 -1.67 28.58
C ASN A 1054 23.35 -1.32 30.01
N GLU A 1055 23.41 -2.23 30.99
CA GLU A 1055 23.06 -1.90 32.40
C GLU A 1055 23.96 -0.78 32.96
N GLU A 1056 23.49 0.46 32.81
CA GLU A 1056 24.01 1.68 33.41
C GLU A 1056 23.90 1.64 34.94
N LYS A 1057 24.81 2.35 35.59
CA LYS A 1057 24.84 2.65 37.04
C LYS A 1057 23.43 2.92 37.59
N ALA A 1058 22.80 1.94 38.23
CA ALA A 1058 21.75 2.23 39.21
C ALA A 1058 22.43 2.73 40.49
N ASP A 1059 21.97 3.88 40.96
CA ASP A 1059 22.47 4.60 42.13
C ASP A 1059 22.60 3.72 43.38
N HIS A 1060 23.53 4.14 44.25
CA HIS A 1060 23.74 3.58 45.57
C HIS A 1060 22.44 3.55 46.37
N SER A 1061 21.86 2.36 46.54
CA SER A 1061 20.92 2.05 47.61
C SER A 1061 21.37 0.75 48.26
N ALA A 1062 21.37 0.77 49.59
CA ALA A 1062 22.10 -0.13 50.48
C ALA A 1062 21.97 -1.63 50.15
N PRO A 1063 23.00 -2.44 50.48
CA PRO A 1063 22.92 -3.88 50.31
C PRO A 1063 21.98 -4.45 51.36
N ASP A 1064 20.82 -4.94 50.93
CA ASP A 1064 20.10 -5.95 51.70
C ASP A 1064 20.69 -7.32 51.36
N GLY A 1065 20.95 -8.10 52.40
CA GLY A 1065 21.77 -9.29 52.36
C GLY A 1065 21.22 -10.43 51.50
N ASP A 1066 22.13 -11.31 51.12
CA ASP A 1066 21.93 -12.64 50.55
C ASP A 1066 21.44 -12.72 49.09
N SER A 1067 22.38 -12.50 48.17
CA SER A 1067 22.41 -13.17 46.85
C SER A 1067 23.86 -13.22 46.32
N PRO A 1068 24.54 -14.39 46.35
CA PRO A 1068 25.89 -14.51 45.80
C PRO A 1068 25.81 -14.81 44.30
N GLN A 1069 25.89 -13.76 43.46
CA GLN A 1069 26.40 -13.79 42.08
C GLN A 1069 26.45 -12.34 41.56
N GLN A 1070 27.53 -11.62 41.86
CA GLN A 1070 27.84 -10.35 41.21
C GLN A 1070 28.03 -10.59 39.70
N LEU A 1071 27.05 -10.20 38.90
CA LEU A 1071 27.17 -10.13 37.45
C LEU A 1071 28.21 -9.05 37.09
N HIS A 1072 29.34 -9.44 36.51
CA HIS A 1072 30.35 -8.49 36.02
C HIS A 1072 29.73 -7.60 34.93
N GLN A 1073 29.77 -6.28 35.13
CA GLN A 1073 29.32 -5.31 34.13
C GLN A 1073 30.22 -5.35 32.89
N ALA A 1074 29.62 -5.30 31.70
CA ALA A 1074 30.33 -5.34 30.42
C ALA A 1074 31.22 -4.09 30.25
N ARG A 1075 32.50 -4.29 29.92
CA ARG A 1075 33.42 -3.18 29.58
C ARG A 1075 33.27 -2.81 28.11
N VAL A 1076 32.86 -1.58 27.83
CA VAL A 1076 32.75 -1.06 26.47
C VAL A 1076 34.13 -0.68 25.91
N VAL A 1077 34.49 -1.25 24.75
CA VAL A 1077 35.73 -0.93 24.03
C VAL A 1077 35.40 -0.35 22.67
N ARG A 1078 35.88 0.87 22.40
CA ARG A 1078 35.75 1.53 21.11
C ARG A 1078 36.97 1.27 20.25
N LEU A 1079 36.75 0.78 19.03
CA LEU A 1079 37.80 0.46 18.06
C LEU A 1079 38.08 1.66 17.16
N PRO A 1080 39.35 1.87 16.75
CA PRO A 1080 39.72 2.90 15.78
C PRO A 1080 38.99 2.71 14.43
N SER A 1081 38.73 3.81 13.72
CA SER A 1081 38.05 3.77 12.42
C SER A 1081 38.84 3.04 11.34
N ASP A 1082 40.17 3.02 11.45
CA ASP A 1082 41.14 2.36 10.57
C ASP A 1082 41.41 0.89 10.94
N ALA A 1083 40.94 0.44 12.11
CA ALA A 1083 41.05 -0.94 12.56
C ALA A 1083 39.73 -1.46 13.18
N PRO A 1084 38.61 -1.48 12.42
CA PRO A 1084 37.35 -2.01 12.90
C PRO A 1084 37.37 -3.55 12.98
N PHE A 1085 36.48 -4.10 13.80
CA PHE A 1085 36.15 -5.53 13.74
C PHE A 1085 35.19 -5.77 12.57
N TYR A 1086 35.47 -6.74 11.70
CA TYR A 1086 34.59 -7.09 10.58
C TYR A 1086 33.68 -8.26 10.95
N GLY A 1087 32.37 -8.03 10.96
CA GLY A 1087 31.37 -8.99 11.41
C GLY A 1087 31.07 -10.14 10.44
N TYR A 1088 31.52 -10.07 9.18
CA TYR A 1088 31.42 -11.16 8.18
C TYR A 1088 32.84 -11.56 7.74
N GLU A 1089 33.15 -11.60 6.44
CA GLU A 1089 34.52 -11.62 5.93
C GLU A 1089 35.19 -10.24 6.09
N HIS A 1090 36.53 -10.20 6.07
CA HIS A 1090 37.30 -8.95 6.12
C HIS A 1090 36.78 -7.95 5.08
N GLY A 1091 36.56 -6.70 5.52
CA GLY A 1091 36.01 -5.64 4.69
C GLY A 1091 34.48 -5.53 4.69
N ARG A 1092 33.75 -6.47 5.31
CA ARG A 1092 32.28 -6.44 5.42
C ARG A 1092 31.80 -6.27 6.86
N ALA A 1093 30.70 -5.52 7.01
CA ALA A 1093 30.06 -5.21 8.29
C ALA A 1093 31.05 -4.68 9.35
N PRO A 1094 31.68 -3.50 9.14
CA PRO A 1094 32.60 -2.94 10.13
C PRO A 1094 31.86 -2.58 11.42
N VAL A 1095 32.46 -2.95 12.54
CA VAL A 1095 31.97 -2.73 13.91
C VAL A 1095 33.05 -1.96 14.66
N HIS A 1096 32.65 -0.85 15.27
CA HIS A 1096 33.55 0.04 16.02
C HIS A 1096 33.40 -0.08 17.55
N ILE A 1097 32.48 -0.92 18.03
CA ILE A 1097 32.24 -1.10 19.47
C ILE A 1097 32.14 -2.58 19.78
N LEU A 1098 32.95 -3.04 20.73
CA LEU A 1098 32.88 -4.37 21.34
C LEU A 1098 32.54 -4.26 22.83
N TYR A 1099 31.62 -5.10 23.29
CA TYR A 1099 31.30 -5.26 24.71
C TYR A 1099 32.09 -6.44 25.26
N VAL A 1100 33.08 -6.16 26.10
CA VAL A 1100 33.91 -7.17 26.76
C VAL A 1100 33.15 -7.69 28.00
N LEU A 1101 32.75 -8.95 27.95
CA LEU A 1101 31.98 -9.61 29.01
C LEU A 1101 32.87 -10.34 30.02
N TRP A 1102 34.09 -10.72 29.61
CA TRP A 1102 35.08 -11.34 30.49
C TRP A 1102 36.50 -10.95 30.08
N SER A 1103 37.39 -10.76 31.07
CA SER A 1103 38.84 -10.65 30.89
C SER A 1103 39.58 -11.20 32.13
N PRO A 1104 40.84 -11.66 32.02
CA PRO A 1104 41.61 -12.18 33.15
C PRO A 1104 41.78 -11.18 34.31
N SER A 1105 41.80 -9.89 33.99
CA SER A 1105 41.88 -8.78 34.96
C SER A 1105 40.60 -8.54 35.76
N CYS A 1106 39.46 -9.15 35.39
CA CYS A 1106 38.23 -9.12 36.20
C CYS A 1106 38.31 -10.07 37.41
N GLU A 1107 39.17 -11.10 37.38
CA GLU A 1107 39.29 -12.10 38.45
C GLU A 1107 40.22 -11.65 39.60
N THR A 1108 41.22 -10.81 39.32
CA THR A 1108 42.16 -10.27 40.35
C THR A 1108 41.53 -9.24 41.29
N ALA A 1109 40.38 -8.65 40.93
CA ALA A 1109 39.63 -7.75 41.81
C ALA A 1109 38.90 -8.47 42.97
N VAL A 1110 38.64 -9.78 42.83
CA VAL A 1110 37.95 -10.59 43.86
C VAL A 1110 38.94 -11.16 44.88
N HIS A 1111 40.16 -11.52 44.45
CA HIS A 1111 41.19 -12.02 45.37
C HIS A 1111 41.87 -10.93 46.21
N SER A 1112 41.84 -9.68 45.79
CA SER A 1112 42.41 -8.55 46.56
C SER A 1112 41.49 -8.03 47.69
N ALA A 1113 40.24 -8.52 47.78
CA ALA A 1113 39.31 -8.21 48.89
C ALA A 1113 39.36 -9.23 50.04
N GLY A 1114 40.08 -10.35 49.88
CA GLY A 1114 40.14 -11.44 50.87
C GLY A 1114 41.38 -11.47 51.76
N GLU A 1115 42.36 -10.57 51.55
CA GLU A 1115 43.67 -10.70 52.19
C GLU A 1115 44.23 -9.38 52.73
N VAL A 1116 43.45 -8.65 53.54
CA VAL A 1116 43.98 -7.65 54.49
C VAL A 1116 43.12 -7.61 55.76
N SER A 1117 43.41 -8.47 56.73
CA SER A 1117 43.38 -8.10 58.17
C SER A 1117 43.95 -9.22 59.04
N ARG A 1118 45.28 -9.24 59.17
CA ARG A 1118 45.95 -9.59 60.44
C ARG A 1118 47.21 -8.76 60.55
N ARG A 1119 47.12 -7.67 61.31
CA ARG A 1119 48.30 -7.02 61.89
C ARG A 1119 48.93 -7.94 62.93
N PRO A 1120 50.26 -7.99 63.05
CA PRO A 1120 50.92 -8.55 64.22
C PRO A 1120 50.98 -7.46 65.30
N ASP A 1121 50.28 -7.67 66.41
CA ASP A 1121 50.58 -6.95 67.65
C ASP A 1121 51.74 -7.66 68.36
N ALA A 1122 52.79 -6.89 68.61
CA ALA A 1122 53.93 -7.33 69.41
C ALA A 1122 53.56 -7.25 70.90
N THR A 1123 53.58 -8.43 71.52
CA THR A 1123 54.00 -8.73 72.90
C THR A 1123 53.39 -7.90 74.05
N ASP A 1124 52.59 -8.55 74.89
CA ASP A 1124 52.97 -8.62 76.30
C ASP A 1124 52.58 -9.94 76.98
N THR A 1125 53.52 -10.40 77.77
CA THR A 1125 53.60 -11.62 78.58
C THR A 1125 52.59 -11.68 79.73
N ARG A 1126 51.99 -12.85 79.97
CA ARG A 1126 51.88 -13.48 81.32
C ARG A 1126 51.32 -14.91 81.28
N THR A 1127 52.18 -15.83 81.71
CA THR A 1127 51.96 -17.12 82.41
C THR A 1127 50.56 -17.36 82.97
N LEU A 1128 49.93 -18.47 82.60
CA LEU A 1128 49.96 -19.78 83.29
C LEU A 1128 49.40 -20.87 82.37
#